data_AF-A0A4Y9UKG8-F1
#
_entry.id   AF-A0A4Y9UKG8-F1
#
_cell.length_a   1.000
_cell.length_b   1.000
_cell.length_c   1.000
_cell.angle_alpha   90.00
_cell.angle_beta   90.00
_cell.angle_gamma   90.00
#
_symmetry.space_group_name_H-M   'P 1'
#
loop_
_entity.id
_entity.type
_entity.pdbx_description
1 polymer ?
#
loop_
_entity_poly.entity_id
_entity_poly.type
_entity_poly.pdbx_seq_one_letter_code
_entity_poly.pdbx_strand_id
1 'polypeptide(L)'
;MIMSAKSVEINPASGTETLIPLNKLKKSPNNARKTPHSEVAIEGYAASIAAKGILQNLVVEPELDGEGTATGFYLVTIGEGRRLAQLLRVKRKEIKKTEPIRCIIDTANDPHEISLDENVTRENMHPADQFEAFKKLADERGFGAEEIAARFGVTAHVVRQRLRLGAVSPKLMQVYREGELALEQLMAFAISDDQARQEAVYERLSYERDATTIRRLLTETHVAATDRRSRFVGLEAYIEAGGTILRDLFTEDRGGYLEDVALLDLLVTARLGREADALRAAEGWKWTEPHLDFPHAHGMRRAYPHPVELSAEDQAALQVVQTEFDRLTEQHQTAEELPDEVDARFGELENQIEQFEAKRQAYDPGDVARGGAFVILNHDGTIRVERGFIRPEDEKFPAEAGQEGDAVAADDEGGGDDQATRHGEGEEEENEEEGEEQKLSDTLIRDLTAHRTLGLRLNLSEQPDVAIVTVTHALAAQIFYVGANAHVVGIQPVKTDLTAHAVGIEDTPAGKAWSDRHANWAGQMPRDVAKLWEFVVELDHDSHMALFAHCTALTVNAVKLPLDLRPRALAAASRLAEAVALDMTGYWRPTVQSYFGRVTKAGILQAVREGVGEEAAERISGMKKVEMAAAAEQLLAATDWLPPLLRTAKTGDKVGLPDGAQGHDFCSQAAE
;
A
#
# COMPACT_ATOMS: atom_id res chain seq x y z
N MET A 1 78.52 64.71 -3.07
CA MET A 1 79.21 63.72 -2.22
C MET A 1 78.51 62.39 -2.36
N ILE A 2 79.25 61.28 -2.32
CA ILE A 2 78.70 59.93 -2.24
C ILE A 2 78.51 59.60 -0.76
N MET A 3 77.35 59.09 -0.37
CA MET A 3 77.22 58.26 0.83
C MET A 3 76.32 57.07 0.52
N SER A 4 76.89 55.88 0.64
CA SER A 4 76.16 54.61 0.59
C SER A 4 75.42 54.41 1.92
N ALA A 5 74.16 53.97 1.84
CA ALA A 5 73.33 53.66 2.99
C ALA A 5 72.99 52.15 2.99
N LYS A 6 73.93 51.38 3.54
CA LYS A 6 73.82 49.99 4.03
C LYS A 6 72.57 49.20 3.60
N SER A 7 72.81 48.12 2.84
CA SER A 7 72.03 46.89 3.02
C SER A 7 72.03 46.51 4.51
N VAL A 8 70.84 46.40 5.09
CA VAL A 8 70.65 45.83 6.43
C VAL A 8 70.19 44.40 6.21
N GLU A 9 71.07 43.44 6.52
CA GLU A 9 70.69 42.03 6.64
C GLU A 9 69.79 41.88 7.87
N ILE A 10 68.49 42.08 7.67
CA ILE A 10 67.48 41.64 8.63
C ILE A 10 67.37 40.13 8.47
N ASN A 11 68.27 39.39 9.10
CA ASN A 11 68.03 37.99 9.41
C ASN A 11 66.95 37.97 10.51
N PRO A 12 65.70 37.54 10.21
CA PRO A 12 64.64 37.55 11.20
C PRO A 12 64.94 36.52 12.29
N ALA A 13 64.91 36.95 13.55
CA ALA A 13 65.06 36.05 14.68
C ALA A 13 63.88 35.07 14.73
N SER A 14 64.15 33.78 14.92
CA SER A 14 63.09 32.77 15.07
C SER A 14 62.13 33.14 16.22
N GLY A 15 60.84 32.89 16.02
CA GLY A 15 59.76 33.27 16.92
C GLY A 15 59.18 34.68 16.69
N THR A 16 59.73 35.47 15.77
CA THR A 16 59.23 36.84 15.51
C THR A 16 57.92 36.81 14.73
N GLU A 17 56.86 37.44 15.25
CA GLU A 17 55.65 37.75 14.46
C GLU A 17 55.94 38.84 13.42
N THR A 18 55.50 38.63 12.18
CA THR A 18 55.67 39.59 11.07
C THR A 18 54.49 39.53 10.11
N LEU A 19 54.15 40.68 9.53
CA LEU A 19 53.13 40.81 8.49
C LEU A 19 53.76 40.63 7.11
N ILE A 20 53.45 39.53 6.44
CA ILE A 20 54.02 39.15 5.14
C ILE A 20 52.93 39.22 4.06
N PRO A 21 53.11 39.98 2.97
CA PRO A 21 52.17 40.01 1.85
C PRO A 21 51.91 38.62 1.26
N LEU A 22 50.66 38.25 1.07
CA LEU A 22 50.26 36.89 0.62
C LEU A 22 50.98 36.43 -0.67
N ASN A 23 51.26 37.32 -1.62
CA ASN A 23 51.99 37.01 -2.85
C ASN A 23 53.48 36.66 -2.64
N LYS A 24 54.03 36.86 -1.43
CA LYS A 24 55.37 36.43 -1.03
C LYS A 24 55.39 35.05 -0.35
N LEU A 25 54.23 34.44 -0.09
CA LEU A 25 54.11 33.14 0.57
C LEU A 25 54.06 31.99 -0.45
N LYS A 26 55.02 31.07 -0.36
CA LYS A 26 55.14 29.82 -1.13
C LYS A 26 54.83 28.61 -0.25
N LYS A 27 54.68 27.41 -0.84
CA LYS A 27 54.58 26.14 -0.08
C LYS A 27 56.00 25.68 0.27
N SER A 28 56.27 25.26 1.51
CA SER A 28 57.54 24.57 1.80
C SER A 28 57.56 23.18 1.16
N PRO A 29 58.65 22.79 0.46
CA PRO A 29 58.81 21.44 -0.07
C PRO A 29 58.91 20.39 1.04
N ASN A 30 59.27 20.80 2.25
CA ASN A 30 59.53 19.94 3.41
C ASN A 30 58.25 19.57 4.18
N ASN A 31 57.09 20.13 3.81
CA ASN A 31 55.83 19.89 4.52
C ASN A 31 55.47 18.39 4.58
N ALA A 32 55.21 17.87 5.78
CA ALA A 32 54.99 16.44 6.02
C ALA A 32 53.73 15.90 5.32
N ARG A 33 52.72 16.75 5.10
CA ARG A 33 51.45 16.40 4.44
C ARG A 33 51.63 16.39 2.91
N LYS A 34 51.92 15.21 2.37
CA LYS A 34 52.05 14.98 0.91
C LYS A 34 50.72 15.04 0.17
N THR A 35 49.64 14.53 0.77
CA THR A 35 48.29 14.57 0.18
C THR A 35 47.74 16.00 0.15
N PRO A 36 47.22 16.51 -0.98
CA PRO A 36 46.56 17.81 -1.05
C PRO A 36 45.39 17.94 -0.07
N HIS A 37 45.10 19.16 0.38
CA HIS A 37 43.82 19.45 1.04
C HIS A 37 42.68 19.30 0.02
N SER A 38 41.57 18.67 0.42
CA SER A 38 40.35 18.65 -0.36
C SER A 38 39.78 20.07 -0.50
N GLU A 39 39.08 20.35 -1.60
CA GLU A 39 38.50 21.68 -1.85
C GLU A 39 37.56 22.09 -0.70
N VAL A 40 36.72 21.17 -0.21
CA VAL A 40 35.84 21.36 0.96
C VAL A 40 36.60 21.81 2.21
N ALA A 41 37.83 21.31 2.46
CA ALA A 41 38.63 21.76 3.60
C ALA A 41 39.20 23.17 3.39
N ILE A 42 39.54 23.54 2.14
CA ILE A 42 40.01 24.88 1.78
C ILE A 42 38.86 25.90 1.89
N GLU A 43 37.64 25.52 1.49
CA GLU A 43 36.40 26.27 1.75
C GLU A 43 36.16 26.45 3.26
N GLY A 44 36.28 25.37 4.04
CA GLY A 44 36.28 25.34 5.50
C GLY A 44 37.15 26.44 6.11
N TYR A 45 38.43 26.45 5.74
CA TYR A 45 39.37 27.45 6.20
C TYR A 45 39.06 28.86 5.66
N ALA A 46 38.65 29.01 4.40
CA ALA A 46 38.37 30.31 3.80
C ALA A 46 37.19 31.02 4.47
N ALA A 47 36.09 30.31 4.69
CA ALA A 47 34.90 30.86 5.33
C ALA A 47 35.14 31.16 6.82
N SER A 48 35.86 30.28 7.53
CA SER A 48 36.28 30.52 8.90
C SER A 48 37.20 31.75 9.02
N ILE A 49 38.18 31.90 8.12
CA ILE A 49 39.09 33.07 8.09
C ILE A 49 38.33 34.36 7.72
N ALA A 50 37.34 34.31 6.83
CA ALA A 50 36.50 35.45 6.51
C ALA A 50 35.66 35.92 7.72
N ALA A 51 35.12 34.97 8.50
CA ALA A 51 34.25 35.27 9.63
C ALA A 51 34.97 35.57 10.95
N LYS A 52 36.20 35.05 11.16
CA LYS A 52 36.92 35.06 12.46
C LYS A 52 38.37 35.56 12.36
N GLY A 53 38.88 35.81 11.16
CA GLY A 53 40.30 36.07 10.93
C GLY A 53 41.19 34.83 11.04
N ILE A 54 42.50 35.01 10.95
CA ILE A 54 43.48 33.95 11.17
C ILE A 54 43.70 33.80 12.69
N LEU A 55 43.11 32.76 13.27
CA LEU A 55 43.24 32.44 14.70
C LEU A 55 44.57 31.77 15.05
N GLN A 56 45.10 30.94 14.15
CA GLN A 56 46.44 30.34 14.24
C GLN A 56 47.29 30.90 13.11
N ASN A 57 48.33 31.66 13.45
CA ASN A 57 49.30 32.20 12.49
C ASN A 57 49.87 31.10 11.58
N LEU A 58 50.43 31.49 10.43
CA LEU A 58 51.27 30.61 9.62
C LEU A 58 52.69 30.59 10.20
N VAL A 59 53.35 29.43 10.21
CA VAL A 59 54.81 29.38 10.48
C VAL A 59 55.52 29.31 9.14
N VAL A 60 56.58 30.11 8.99
CA VAL A 60 57.29 30.26 7.73
C VAL A 60 58.80 30.30 7.93
N GLU A 61 59.53 29.70 6.99
CA GLU A 61 60.97 29.86 6.81
C GLU A 61 61.23 30.90 5.71
N PRO A 62 62.29 31.72 5.77
CA PRO A 62 62.69 32.58 4.65
C PRO A 62 63.21 31.72 3.49
N GLU A 63 62.79 32.01 2.27
CA GLU A 63 63.37 31.35 1.10
C GLU A 63 64.76 31.94 0.82
N LEU A 64 65.78 31.07 0.78
CA LEU A 64 67.16 31.43 0.44
C LEU A 64 67.49 31.01 -1.00
N ASP A 65 68.37 31.76 -1.66
CA ASP A 65 68.95 31.38 -2.95
C ASP A 65 70.20 30.49 -2.79
N GLY A 66 70.81 30.10 -3.92
CA GLY A 66 72.00 29.26 -3.97
C GLY A 66 73.28 29.89 -3.41
N GLU A 67 73.26 31.19 -3.07
CA GLU A 67 74.35 31.89 -2.39
C GLU A 67 74.03 32.13 -0.90
N GLY A 68 72.87 31.66 -0.43
CA GLY A 68 72.40 31.80 0.96
C GLY A 68 71.70 33.12 1.26
N THR A 69 71.41 33.95 0.24
CA THR A 69 70.76 35.25 0.42
C THR A 69 69.23 35.09 0.38
N ALA A 70 68.51 35.83 1.24
CA ALA A 70 67.05 35.75 1.29
C ALA A 70 66.39 36.36 0.03
N THR A 71 65.62 35.57 -0.71
CA THR A 71 64.95 35.97 -1.97
C THR A 71 63.83 37.01 -1.77
N GLY A 72 63.45 37.25 -0.52
CA GLY A 72 62.31 38.08 -0.13
C GLY A 72 60.95 37.38 -0.26
N PHE A 73 60.93 36.08 -0.55
CA PHE A 73 59.80 35.17 -0.36
C PHE A 73 59.97 34.34 0.93
N TYR A 74 58.90 33.70 1.36
CA TYR A 74 58.88 32.82 2.53
C TYR A 74 58.12 31.53 2.20
N LEU A 75 58.60 30.40 2.70
CA LEU A 75 57.99 29.09 2.51
C LEU A 75 57.12 28.75 3.74
N VAL A 76 55.86 28.38 3.52
CA VAL A 76 54.95 27.98 4.62
C VAL A 76 55.26 26.54 5.04
N THR A 77 55.70 26.37 6.28
CA THR A 77 55.96 25.07 6.93
C THR A 77 54.69 24.56 7.60
N ILE A 78 54.04 25.40 8.42
CA ILE A 78 52.80 25.09 9.14
C ILE A 78 51.65 25.99 8.66
N GLY A 79 50.50 25.38 8.38
CA GLY A 79 49.27 26.08 8.01
C GLY A 79 49.03 26.25 6.52
N GLU A 80 49.60 25.42 5.64
CA GLU A 80 49.42 25.49 4.18
C GLU A 80 47.94 25.58 3.75
N GLY A 81 47.02 24.83 4.39
CA GLY A 81 45.57 24.97 4.15
C GLY A 81 45.03 26.38 4.41
N ARG A 82 45.58 27.11 5.39
CA ARG A 82 45.23 28.52 5.69
C ARG A 82 45.78 29.49 4.63
N ARG A 83 46.94 29.19 4.03
CA ARG A 83 47.47 29.91 2.86
C ARG A 83 46.64 29.66 1.60
N LEU A 84 46.29 28.40 1.31
CA LEU A 84 45.43 28.04 0.17
C LEU A 84 44.05 28.72 0.28
N ALA A 85 43.49 28.77 1.50
CA ALA A 85 42.26 29.50 1.78
C ALA A 85 42.34 31.00 1.46
N GLN A 86 43.40 31.69 1.89
CA GLN A 86 43.60 33.10 1.54
C GLN A 86 43.80 33.30 0.02
N LEU A 87 44.43 32.35 -0.69
CA LEU A 87 44.54 32.39 -2.15
C LEU A 87 43.17 32.18 -2.85
N LEU A 88 42.29 31.35 -2.29
CA LEU A 88 40.89 31.22 -2.73
C LEU A 88 40.10 32.52 -2.51
N ARG A 89 40.26 33.18 -1.36
CA ARG A 89 39.64 34.48 -1.08
C ARG A 89 40.13 35.60 -2.01
N VAL A 90 41.41 35.56 -2.43
CA VAL A 90 41.91 36.39 -3.55
C VAL A 90 41.22 36.06 -4.87
N LYS A 91 41.03 34.77 -5.21
CA LYS A 91 40.32 34.35 -6.44
C LYS A 91 38.87 34.87 -6.44
N ARG A 92 38.24 34.96 -5.26
CA ARG A 92 36.92 35.57 -5.01
C ARG A 92 36.90 37.11 -4.97
N LYS A 93 38.07 37.76 -5.02
CA LYS A 93 38.26 39.22 -4.88
C LYS A 93 37.90 39.80 -3.50
N GLU A 94 37.79 38.96 -2.46
CA GLU A 94 37.53 39.41 -1.07
C GLU A 94 38.72 40.17 -0.48
N ILE A 95 39.94 39.78 -0.87
CA ILE A 95 41.20 40.39 -0.41
C ILE A 95 42.18 40.56 -1.57
N LYS A 96 43.22 41.37 -1.39
CA LYS A 96 44.24 41.65 -2.42
C LYS A 96 45.36 40.62 -2.38
N LYS A 97 46.06 40.41 -3.50
CA LYS A 97 47.30 39.59 -3.54
C LYS A 97 48.41 40.11 -2.61
N THR A 98 48.36 41.39 -2.25
CA THR A 98 49.33 42.06 -1.38
C THR A 98 48.85 42.16 0.08
N GLU A 99 47.76 41.48 0.46
CA GLU A 99 47.21 41.56 1.82
C GLU A 99 48.25 41.08 2.85
N PRO A 100 48.50 41.85 3.94
CA PRO A 100 49.46 41.46 4.97
C PRO A 100 48.93 40.31 5.84
N ILE A 101 49.62 39.18 5.81
CA ILE A 101 49.26 37.97 6.55
C ILE A 101 50.15 37.83 7.80
N ARG A 102 49.55 37.61 8.98
CA ARG A 102 50.28 37.31 10.21
C ARG A 102 50.99 35.96 10.10
N CYS A 103 52.32 36.00 10.13
CA CYS A 103 53.19 34.84 10.11
C CYS A 103 54.14 34.91 11.31
N ILE A 104 54.54 33.75 11.83
CA ILE A 104 55.68 33.59 12.74
C ILE A 104 56.83 33.09 11.88
N ILE A 105 57.99 33.74 11.96
CA ILE A 105 59.17 33.29 11.25
C ILE A 105 59.92 32.28 12.11
N ASP A 106 60.24 31.12 11.56
CA ASP A 106 61.13 30.13 12.19
C ASP A 106 62.35 29.89 11.30
N THR A 107 63.51 29.83 11.95
CA THR A 107 64.84 29.63 11.40
C THR A 107 65.72 28.76 12.32
N ALA A 108 65.11 28.12 13.33
CA ALA A 108 65.81 27.39 14.39
C ALA A 108 65.49 25.89 14.43
N ASN A 109 64.27 25.49 14.06
CA ASN A 109 63.82 24.09 14.06
C ASN A 109 63.82 23.49 12.64
N ASP A 110 63.79 22.16 12.52
CA ASP A 110 63.68 21.51 11.21
C ASP A 110 62.27 21.69 10.60
N PRO A 111 62.16 22.18 9.34
CA PRO A 111 60.88 22.41 8.67
C PRO A 111 59.98 21.18 8.48
N HIS A 112 60.54 19.96 8.46
CA HIS A 112 59.79 18.72 8.33
C HIS A 112 59.29 18.23 9.69
N GLU A 113 60.14 18.29 10.72
CA GLU A 113 59.82 17.93 12.10
C GLU A 113 58.65 18.77 12.65
N ILE A 114 58.72 20.10 12.56
CA ILE A 114 57.62 20.98 13.03
C ILE A 114 56.33 20.82 12.21
N SER A 115 56.45 20.40 10.93
CA SER A 115 55.31 20.12 10.07
C SER A 115 54.64 18.78 10.40
N LEU A 116 55.42 17.79 10.85
CA LEU A 116 54.92 16.52 11.35
C LEU A 116 54.25 16.70 12.73
N ASP A 117 54.88 17.43 13.64
CA ASP A 117 54.38 17.61 15.01
C ASP A 117 52.98 18.24 15.04
N GLU A 118 52.73 19.33 14.30
CA GLU A 118 51.41 19.99 14.18
C GLU A 118 50.28 19.04 13.74
N ASN A 119 50.64 17.94 13.06
CA ASN A 119 49.70 16.95 12.54
C ASN A 119 49.59 15.69 13.42
N VAL A 120 50.53 15.46 14.35
CA VAL A 120 50.59 14.27 15.22
C VAL A 120 50.20 14.57 16.67
N THR A 121 50.63 15.70 17.24
CA THR A 121 50.31 16.07 18.64
C THR A 121 48.88 16.58 18.83
N ARG A 122 48.14 16.76 17.73
CA ARG A 122 46.78 17.26 17.71
C ARG A 122 45.74 16.15 17.96
N GLU A 123 45.34 16.02 19.21
CA GLU A 123 44.12 15.28 19.56
C GLU A 123 42.87 16.00 19.00
N ASN A 124 41.86 15.22 18.58
CA ASN A 124 40.60 15.76 18.06
C ASN A 124 39.53 15.72 19.16
N MET A 125 38.79 16.82 19.31
CA MET A 125 37.63 16.93 20.19
C MET A 125 36.61 15.81 19.93
N HIS A 126 36.14 15.15 20.99
CA HIS A 126 35.19 14.04 20.90
C HIS A 126 33.91 14.47 20.16
N PRO A 127 33.25 13.60 19.35
CA PRO A 127 32.07 14.01 18.58
C PRO A 127 30.95 14.57 19.46
N ALA A 128 30.74 14.01 20.66
CA ALA A 128 29.77 14.51 21.65
C ALA A 128 29.95 16.00 21.94
N ASP A 129 31.18 16.40 22.26
CA ASP A 129 31.53 17.77 22.62
C ASP A 129 31.41 18.71 21.42
N GLN A 130 31.63 18.20 20.19
CA GLN A 130 31.34 18.94 18.96
C GLN A 130 29.84 19.17 18.77
N PHE A 131 28.99 18.18 19.06
CA PHE A 131 27.53 18.31 18.93
C PHE A 131 26.99 19.33 19.94
N GLU A 132 27.38 19.21 21.21
CA GLU A 132 27.02 20.16 22.27
C GLU A 132 27.57 21.57 22.00
N ALA A 133 28.81 21.72 21.52
CA ALA A 133 29.36 23.03 21.18
C ALA A 133 28.64 23.71 20.00
N PHE A 134 28.18 22.93 19.01
CA PHE A 134 27.35 23.45 17.91
C PHE A 134 25.96 23.83 18.40
N LYS A 135 25.31 23.01 19.24
CA LYS A 135 24.01 23.32 19.85
C LYS A 135 24.07 24.59 20.71
N LYS A 136 25.10 24.70 21.57
CA LYS A 136 25.37 25.87 22.40
C LYS A 136 25.56 27.16 21.59
N LEU A 137 26.17 27.07 20.41
CA LEU A 137 26.30 28.23 19.50
C LEU A 137 24.96 28.67 18.90
N ALA A 138 24.04 27.75 18.61
CA ALA A 138 22.68 28.11 18.22
C ALA A 138 21.93 28.76 19.40
N ASP A 139 21.99 28.15 20.58
CA ASP A 139 21.21 28.56 21.76
C ASP A 139 21.69 29.89 22.38
N GLU A 140 23.01 30.08 22.56
CA GLU A 140 23.56 31.29 23.20
C GLU A 140 23.69 32.50 22.25
N ARG A 141 23.66 32.29 20.93
CA ARG A 141 23.90 33.35 19.92
C ARG A 141 22.76 33.54 18.92
N GLY A 142 21.77 32.65 18.90
CA GLY A 142 20.67 32.68 17.93
C GLY A 142 21.11 32.36 16.48
N PHE A 143 22.29 31.77 16.28
CA PHE A 143 22.81 31.51 14.93
C PHE A 143 22.08 30.31 14.29
N GLY A 144 21.44 30.54 13.14
CA GLY A 144 20.82 29.49 12.33
C GLY A 144 21.84 28.52 11.72
N ALA A 145 21.37 27.36 11.26
CA ALA A 145 22.24 26.31 10.72
C ALA A 145 23.07 26.79 9.51
N GLU A 146 22.50 27.68 8.70
CA GLU A 146 23.08 28.32 7.52
C GLU A 146 24.18 29.31 7.91
N GLU A 147 23.99 30.06 9.00
CA GLU A 147 25.00 30.99 9.50
C GLU A 147 26.16 30.25 10.17
N ILE A 148 25.88 29.21 10.96
CA ILE A 148 26.92 28.34 11.52
C ILE A 148 27.67 27.64 10.38
N ALA A 149 26.98 27.16 9.34
CA ALA A 149 27.60 26.57 8.15
C ALA A 149 28.56 27.56 7.46
N ALA A 150 28.13 28.78 7.21
CA ALA A 150 28.98 29.83 6.66
C ALA A 150 30.16 30.20 7.59
N ARG A 151 29.95 30.29 8.91
CA ARG A 151 31.00 30.63 9.89
C ARG A 151 32.05 29.53 10.09
N PHE A 152 31.77 28.28 9.70
CA PHE A 152 32.69 27.14 9.86
C PHE A 152 33.07 26.45 8.53
N GLY A 153 32.47 26.88 7.40
CA GLY A 153 32.69 26.34 6.06
C GLY A 153 32.36 24.84 5.93
N VAL A 154 31.24 24.44 6.52
CA VAL A 154 30.59 23.13 6.36
C VAL A 154 29.23 23.32 5.69
N THR A 155 28.54 22.26 5.26
CA THR A 155 27.19 22.40 4.69
C THR A 155 26.14 22.61 5.79
N ALA A 156 25.04 23.32 5.46
CA ALA A 156 23.93 23.50 6.40
C ALA A 156 23.32 22.18 6.88
N HIS A 157 23.28 21.15 6.01
CA HIS A 157 22.84 19.79 6.37
C HIS A 157 23.71 19.18 7.49
N VAL A 158 25.04 19.23 7.37
CA VAL A 158 25.97 18.74 8.41
C VAL A 158 25.79 19.51 9.72
N VAL A 159 25.45 20.80 9.67
CA VAL A 159 25.10 21.56 10.89
C VAL A 159 23.79 21.08 11.49
N ARG A 160 22.72 20.93 10.71
CA ARG A 160 21.41 20.43 11.20
C ARG A 160 21.55 19.06 11.88
N GLN A 161 22.31 18.14 11.29
CA GLN A 161 22.65 16.85 11.90
C GLN A 161 23.37 17.00 13.26
N ARG A 162 24.38 17.88 13.36
CA ARG A 162 25.10 18.16 14.62
C ARG A 162 24.21 18.81 15.68
N LEU A 163 23.32 19.73 15.28
CA LEU A 163 22.33 20.35 16.18
C LEU A 163 21.32 19.33 16.69
N ARG A 164 20.88 18.39 15.85
CA ARG A 164 19.97 17.31 16.21
C ARG A 164 20.61 16.32 17.19
N LEU A 165 21.84 15.88 16.93
CA LEU A 165 22.62 15.07 17.89
C LEU A 165 22.85 15.82 19.20
N GLY A 166 23.12 17.12 19.15
CA GLY A 166 23.29 17.98 20.34
C GLY A 166 21.99 18.27 21.11
N ALA A 167 20.82 17.83 20.63
CA ALA A 167 19.54 17.91 21.33
C ALA A 167 19.15 16.61 22.06
N VAL A 168 19.88 15.51 21.84
CA VAL A 168 19.69 14.24 22.55
C VAL A 168 19.94 14.41 24.06
N SER A 169 19.24 13.61 24.88
CA SER A 169 19.36 13.63 26.35
C SER A 169 20.83 13.67 26.80
N PRO A 170 21.19 14.56 27.75
CA PRO A 170 22.52 14.59 28.36
C PRO A 170 22.95 13.24 28.97
N LYS A 171 21.99 12.40 29.44
CA LYS A 171 22.32 11.06 29.93
C LYS A 171 22.82 10.17 28.80
N LEU A 172 22.13 10.15 27.66
CA LEU A 172 22.53 9.33 26.51
C LEU A 172 23.82 9.85 25.86
N MET A 173 24.05 11.17 25.88
CA MET A 173 25.32 11.77 25.46
C MET A 173 26.48 11.36 26.39
N GLN A 174 26.24 11.16 27.69
CA GLN A 174 27.23 10.62 28.63
C GLN A 174 27.51 9.14 28.38
N VAL A 175 26.47 8.31 28.19
CA VAL A 175 26.61 6.89 27.80
C VAL A 175 27.41 6.74 26.50
N TYR A 176 27.21 7.65 25.53
CA TYR A 176 28.00 7.72 24.30
C TYR A 176 29.48 8.08 24.54
N ARG A 177 29.78 9.01 25.47
CA ARG A 177 31.17 9.31 25.90
C ARG A 177 31.86 8.14 26.60
N GLU A 178 31.09 7.33 27.32
CA GLU A 178 31.56 6.15 28.05
C GLU A 178 31.75 4.91 27.15
N GLY A 179 31.33 4.99 25.87
CA GLY A 179 31.48 3.92 24.88
C GLY A 179 30.45 2.79 25.00
N GLU A 180 29.46 2.92 25.89
CA GLU A 180 28.34 1.98 26.04
C GLU A 180 27.32 2.06 24.89
N LEU A 181 27.41 3.10 24.06
CA LEU A 181 26.50 3.40 22.97
C LEU A 181 27.32 3.87 21.76
N ALA A 182 26.98 3.38 20.57
CA ALA A 182 27.66 3.68 19.31
C ALA A 182 27.02 4.87 18.57
N LEU A 183 27.76 5.51 17.67
CA LEU A 183 27.28 6.72 16.97
C LEU A 183 25.97 6.46 16.19
N GLU A 184 25.83 5.30 15.55
CA GLU A 184 24.61 4.91 14.82
C GLU A 184 23.37 4.75 15.74
N GLN A 185 23.59 4.33 17.00
CA GLN A 185 22.54 4.25 18.02
C GLN A 185 22.15 5.66 18.49
N LEU A 186 23.12 6.56 18.65
CA LEU A 186 22.88 7.97 19.01
C LEU A 186 22.09 8.69 17.91
N MET A 187 22.42 8.42 16.64
CA MET A 187 21.67 8.91 15.47
C MET A 187 20.22 8.41 15.46
N ALA A 188 19.95 7.18 15.89
CA ALA A 188 18.58 6.66 16.03
C ALA A 188 17.81 7.35 17.17
N PHE A 189 18.45 7.66 18.31
CA PHE A 189 17.82 8.46 19.38
C PHE A 189 17.52 9.90 18.95
N ALA A 190 18.38 10.48 18.10
CA ALA A 190 18.23 11.84 17.55
C ALA A 190 17.05 12.01 16.57
N ILE A 191 16.25 10.96 16.32
CA ILE A 191 14.99 11.09 15.58
C ILE A 191 13.99 11.93 16.35
N SER A 192 13.80 11.68 17.65
CA SER A 192 12.87 12.44 18.51
C SER A 192 13.61 13.54 19.28
N ASP A 193 12.94 14.66 19.57
CA ASP A 193 13.45 15.69 20.50
C ASP A 193 13.03 15.42 21.96
N ASP A 194 12.10 14.50 22.22
CA ASP A 194 11.64 14.18 23.57
C ASP A 194 12.69 13.35 24.33
N GLN A 195 13.48 14.05 25.14
CA GLN A 195 14.52 13.47 26.00
C GLN A 195 13.96 12.45 27.02
N ALA A 196 12.71 12.60 27.47
CA ALA A 196 12.09 11.65 28.38
C ALA A 196 11.66 10.37 27.64
N ARG A 197 11.13 10.48 26.42
CA ARG A 197 10.86 9.32 25.54
C ARG A 197 12.15 8.62 25.12
N GLN A 198 13.22 9.36 24.79
CA GLN A 198 14.55 8.80 24.53
C GLN A 198 15.06 7.97 25.72
N GLU A 199 15.04 8.54 26.92
CA GLU A 199 15.48 7.83 28.14
C GLU A 199 14.60 6.61 28.45
N ALA A 200 13.28 6.72 28.37
CA ALA A 200 12.36 5.61 28.59
C ALA A 200 12.45 4.50 27.53
N VAL A 201 12.88 4.83 26.31
CA VAL A 201 13.25 3.80 25.29
C VAL A 201 14.58 3.16 25.64
N TYR A 202 15.60 3.91 26.06
CA TYR A 202 16.89 3.36 26.46
C TYR A 202 16.78 2.40 27.67
N GLU A 203 16.01 2.76 28.70
CA GLU A 203 15.72 1.90 29.86
C GLU A 203 14.95 0.62 29.49
N ARG A 204 14.26 0.60 28.34
CA ARG A 204 13.58 -0.58 27.78
C ARG A 204 14.48 -1.47 26.92
N LEU A 205 15.68 -1.02 26.52
CA LEU A 205 16.58 -1.82 25.68
C LEU A 205 17.23 -2.95 26.47
N SER A 206 17.24 -4.14 25.87
CA SER A 206 18.04 -5.27 26.33
C SER A 206 19.50 -5.13 25.83
N TYR A 207 20.28 -6.20 25.88
CA TYR A 207 21.59 -6.28 25.22
C TYR A 207 21.52 -6.00 23.70
N GLU A 208 20.37 -6.25 23.07
CA GLU A 208 20.07 -5.90 21.68
C GLU A 208 19.72 -4.40 21.58
N ARG A 209 20.76 -3.56 21.55
CA ARG A 209 20.68 -2.10 21.35
C ARG A 209 20.76 -1.71 19.86
N ASP A 210 20.19 -2.47 18.93
CA ASP A 210 20.34 -2.17 17.50
C ASP A 210 19.61 -0.87 17.10
N ALA A 211 20.18 -0.14 16.13
CA ALA A 211 19.64 1.16 15.72
C ALA A 211 18.20 1.06 15.19
N THR A 212 17.83 -0.03 14.51
CA THR A 212 16.49 -0.22 13.93
C THR A 212 15.43 -0.44 15.00
N THR A 213 15.73 -1.21 16.05
CA THR A 213 14.86 -1.35 17.23
C THR A 213 14.69 -0.02 17.96
N ILE A 214 15.75 0.78 18.10
CA ILE A 214 15.67 2.13 18.69
C ILE A 214 14.69 3.00 17.89
N ARG A 215 14.83 3.06 16.56
CA ARG A 215 13.88 3.78 15.68
C ARG A 215 12.44 3.33 15.91
N ARG A 216 12.19 2.02 15.77
CA ARG A 216 10.84 1.41 15.87
C ARG A 216 10.18 1.71 17.22
N LEU A 217 10.95 1.70 18.32
CA LEU A 217 10.42 2.03 19.65
C LEU A 217 10.12 3.54 19.78
N LEU A 218 10.95 4.43 19.25
CA LEU A 218 10.68 5.86 19.27
C LEU A 218 9.42 6.20 18.45
N THR A 219 9.27 5.61 17.26
CA THR A 219 8.14 5.84 16.35
C THR A 219 6.94 4.91 16.58
N GLU A 220 6.90 4.16 17.69
CA GLU A 220 5.87 3.14 18.00
C GLU A 220 4.44 3.69 17.99
N THR A 221 4.27 4.96 18.37
CA THR A 221 2.99 5.69 18.41
C THR A 221 2.70 6.53 17.16
N HIS A 222 3.57 6.48 16.14
CA HIS A 222 3.54 7.36 14.97
C HIS A 222 3.14 6.58 13.72
N VAL A 223 2.61 7.27 12.71
CA VAL A 223 2.27 6.65 11.42
C VAL A 223 3.33 6.98 10.38
N ALA A 224 3.88 5.99 9.68
CA ALA A 224 4.86 6.22 8.63
C ALA A 224 4.25 6.99 7.44
N ALA A 225 5.04 7.83 6.76
CA ALA A 225 4.63 8.52 5.54
C ALA A 225 4.19 7.56 4.40
N THR A 226 4.59 6.29 4.47
CA THR A 226 4.20 5.24 3.52
C THR A 226 2.90 4.49 3.84
N ASP A 227 2.23 4.77 4.97
CA ASP A 227 0.89 4.24 5.29
C ASP A 227 -0.13 4.68 4.22
N ARG A 228 -1.11 3.82 3.89
CA ARG A 228 -2.19 4.15 2.92
C ARG A 228 -2.90 5.45 3.27
N ARG A 229 -3.07 5.75 4.56
CA ARG A 229 -3.66 7.00 5.09
C ARG A 229 -2.78 8.21 4.81
N SER A 230 -1.48 8.12 5.11
CA SER A 230 -0.51 9.19 4.85
C SER A 230 -0.40 9.51 3.36
N ARG A 231 -0.36 8.47 2.52
CA ARG A 231 -0.35 8.59 1.05
C ARG A 231 -1.65 9.20 0.52
N PHE A 232 -2.79 8.87 1.12
CA PHE A 232 -4.10 9.38 0.71
C PHE A 232 -4.36 10.83 1.13
N VAL A 233 -3.92 11.25 2.32
CA VAL A 233 -4.04 12.66 2.74
C VAL A 233 -3.00 13.54 2.03
N GLY A 234 -1.78 13.04 1.85
CA GLY A 234 -0.63 13.83 1.40
C GLY A 234 0.08 14.50 2.58
N LEU A 235 1.40 14.59 2.52
CA LEU A 235 2.22 15.12 3.63
C LEU A 235 2.03 16.64 3.80
N GLU A 236 1.84 17.34 2.68
CA GLU A 236 1.64 18.78 2.60
C GLU A 236 0.32 19.19 3.27
N ALA A 237 -0.78 18.49 2.97
CA ALA A 237 -2.09 18.74 3.57
C ALA A 237 -2.13 18.39 5.07
N TYR A 238 -1.36 17.38 5.50
CA TYR A 238 -1.17 17.06 6.91
C TYR A 238 -0.43 18.19 7.66
N ILE A 239 0.63 18.74 7.07
CA ILE A 239 1.37 19.90 7.63
C ILE A 239 0.50 21.16 7.65
N GLU A 240 -0.26 21.44 6.59
CA GLU A 240 -1.16 22.61 6.52
C GLU A 240 -2.25 22.58 7.60
N ALA A 241 -2.74 21.39 7.94
CA ALA A 241 -3.66 21.16 9.05
C ALA A 241 -3.01 21.28 10.45
N GLY A 242 -1.72 21.58 10.54
CA GLY A 242 -0.97 21.72 11.79
C GLY A 242 -0.24 20.45 12.26
N GLY A 243 -0.18 19.40 11.43
CA GLY A 243 0.46 18.14 11.77
C GLY A 243 1.99 18.16 11.69
N THR A 244 2.65 17.62 12.73
CA THR A 244 4.12 17.51 12.77
C THR A 244 4.60 16.23 12.10
N ILE A 245 5.59 16.35 11.21
CA ILE A 245 6.30 15.20 10.63
C ILE A 245 7.71 15.09 11.23
N LEU A 246 7.93 14.00 11.96
CA LEU A 246 9.20 13.60 12.52
C LEU A 246 10.07 12.96 11.42
N ARG A 247 11.17 13.62 11.04
CA ARG A 247 12.07 13.17 9.96
C ARG A 247 13.39 12.64 10.50
N ASP A 248 13.86 11.51 9.98
CA ASP A 248 15.20 11.01 10.28
C ASP A 248 16.23 11.71 9.38
N LEU A 249 17.08 12.56 9.96
CA LEU A 249 18.13 13.29 9.25
C LEU A 249 19.38 12.44 8.94
N PHE A 250 19.35 11.13 9.22
CA PHE A 250 20.49 10.22 9.16
C PHE A 250 20.27 8.99 8.26
N THR A 251 19.05 8.73 7.78
CA THR A 251 18.73 7.69 6.78
C THR A 251 17.69 8.19 5.78
N GLU A 252 17.43 7.42 4.71
CA GLU A 252 16.30 7.67 3.81
C GLU A 252 14.97 7.42 4.55
N ASP A 253 14.39 8.47 5.12
CA ASP A 253 13.19 8.42 5.98
C ASP A 253 11.87 8.10 5.25
N ARG A 254 11.92 8.00 3.91
CA ARG A 254 10.77 7.78 3.02
C ARG A 254 9.60 8.77 3.24
N GLY A 255 9.91 9.99 3.70
CA GLY A 255 8.94 11.05 4.03
C GLY A 255 8.76 11.28 5.53
N GLY A 256 9.29 10.39 6.38
CA GLY A 256 9.25 10.51 7.84
C GLY A 256 8.04 9.84 8.49
N TYR A 257 7.72 10.29 9.71
CA TYR A 257 6.66 9.75 10.56
C TYR A 257 5.74 10.88 11.05
N LEU A 258 4.43 10.69 10.94
CA LEU A 258 3.40 11.62 11.37
C LEU A 258 3.16 11.42 12.88
N GLU A 259 3.32 12.48 13.68
CA GLU A 259 3.23 12.41 15.15
C GLU A 259 1.78 12.32 15.65
N ASP A 260 0.89 13.16 15.11
CA ASP A 260 -0.53 13.17 15.47
C ASP A 260 -1.33 12.24 14.56
N VAL A 261 -1.64 11.05 15.08
CA VAL A 261 -2.46 10.02 14.43
C VAL A 261 -3.94 10.41 14.40
N ALA A 262 -4.43 11.14 15.40
CA ALA A 262 -5.84 11.54 15.48
C ALA A 262 -6.16 12.62 14.44
N LEU A 263 -5.23 13.55 14.20
CA LEU A 263 -5.30 14.48 13.08
C LEU A 263 -5.26 13.76 11.72
N LEU A 264 -4.41 12.74 11.57
CA LEU A 264 -4.36 11.94 10.34
C LEU A 264 -5.70 11.24 10.08
N ASP A 265 -6.25 10.52 11.06
CA ASP A 265 -7.53 9.82 10.91
C ASP A 265 -8.71 10.79 10.69
N LEU A 266 -8.68 11.98 11.30
CA LEU A 266 -9.62 13.07 11.02
C LEU A 266 -9.52 13.55 9.56
N LEU A 267 -8.30 13.77 9.04
CA LEU A 267 -8.08 14.21 7.67
C LEU A 267 -8.43 13.14 6.64
N VAL A 268 -8.14 11.86 6.92
CA VAL A 268 -8.58 10.72 6.10
C VAL A 268 -10.10 10.67 6.05
N THR A 269 -10.77 10.74 7.20
CA THR A 269 -12.25 10.70 7.28
C THR A 269 -12.87 11.89 6.55
N ALA A 270 -12.33 13.10 6.76
CA ALA A 270 -12.79 14.31 6.09
C ALA A 270 -12.51 14.29 4.58
N ARG A 271 -11.41 13.67 4.12
CA ARG A 271 -11.13 13.50 2.69
C ARG A 271 -12.05 12.44 2.08
N LEU A 272 -12.11 11.21 2.61
CA LEU A 272 -13.02 10.16 2.12
C LEU A 272 -14.47 10.66 2.07
N GLY A 273 -14.91 11.44 3.07
CA GLY A 273 -16.22 12.10 3.06
C GLY A 273 -16.42 13.06 1.88
N ARG A 274 -15.45 13.92 1.57
CA ARG A 274 -15.51 14.78 0.38
C ARG A 274 -15.50 14.01 -0.94
N GLU A 275 -14.72 12.94 -1.04
CA GLU A 275 -14.66 12.09 -2.23
C GLU A 275 -15.99 11.32 -2.42
N ALA A 276 -16.63 10.90 -1.32
CA ALA A 276 -17.98 10.33 -1.32
C ALA A 276 -19.05 11.36 -1.72
N ASP A 277 -19.01 12.57 -1.17
CA ASP A 277 -19.91 13.66 -1.57
C ASP A 277 -19.72 14.07 -3.04
N ALA A 278 -18.49 14.08 -3.54
CA ALA A 278 -18.17 14.36 -4.94
C ALA A 278 -18.70 13.25 -5.86
N LEU A 279 -18.48 11.98 -5.51
CA LEU A 279 -19.06 10.83 -6.21
C LEU A 279 -20.60 10.91 -6.24
N ARG A 280 -21.22 11.28 -5.12
CA ARG A 280 -22.68 11.45 -5.00
C ARG A 280 -23.20 12.55 -5.91
N ALA A 281 -22.51 13.69 -5.96
CA ALA A 281 -22.87 14.82 -6.81
C ALA A 281 -22.63 14.56 -8.31
N ALA A 282 -21.61 13.75 -8.66
CA ALA A 282 -21.26 13.43 -10.04
C ALA A 282 -22.11 12.29 -10.64
N GLU A 283 -22.36 11.23 -9.87
CA GLU A 283 -23.07 10.03 -10.35
C GLU A 283 -24.56 9.98 -9.94
N GLY A 284 -25.00 10.84 -9.01
CA GLY A 284 -26.41 11.00 -8.65
C GLY A 284 -26.97 9.98 -7.65
N TRP A 285 -26.11 9.16 -7.03
CA TRP A 285 -26.50 8.15 -6.03
C TRP A 285 -27.31 8.72 -4.87
N LYS A 286 -28.26 7.95 -4.31
CA LYS A 286 -29.04 8.34 -3.12
C LYS A 286 -28.14 8.56 -1.90
N TRP A 287 -27.17 7.67 -1.69
CA TRP A 287 -26.22 7.73 -0.58
C TRP A 287 -24.82 7.27 -1.00
N THR A 288 -23.83 7.70 -0.24
CA THR A 288 -22.41 7.33 -0.45
C THR A 288 -21.74 7.30 0.91
N GLU A 289 -21.09 6.19 1.26
CA GLU A 289 -20.51 6.02 2.60
C GLU A 289 -18.98 5.81 2.55
N PRO A 290 -18.20 6.66 3.25
CA PRO A 290 -16.76 6.53 3.35
C PRO A 290 -16.35 5.52 4.43
N HIS A 291 -15.50 4.56 4.10
CA HIS A 291 -14.89 3.65 5.08
C HIS A 291 -13.39 3.44 4.82
N LEU A 292 -12.63 3.08 5.85
CA LEU A 292 -11.22 2.70 5.69
C LEU A 292 -11.06 1.33 5.01
N ASP A 293 -12.01 0.42 5.22
CA ASP A 293 -12.04 -0.95 4.71
C ASP A 293 -13.48 -1.32 4.30
N PHE A 294 -13.67 -2.37 3.51
CA PHE A 294 -15.00 -2.71 2.96
C PHE A 294 -16.02 -3.10 4.06
N PRO A 295 -17.17 -2.41 4.18
CA PRO A 295 -18.20 -2.77 5.14
C PRO A 295 -18.99 -4.01 4.67
N HIS A 296 -19.45 -4.83 5.61
CA HIS A 296 -20.21 -6.04 5.29
C HIS A 296 -21.62 -5.68 4.81
N ALA A 297 -21.85 -5.71 3.49
CA ALA A 297 -23.12 -5.32 2.84
C ALA A 297 -24.27 -6.33 3.00
N HIS A 298 -24.43 -6.95 4.17
CA HIS A 298 -25.50 -7.92 4.43
C HIS A 298 -26.89 -7.28 4.33
N GLY A 299 -27.81 -7.94 3.63
CA GLY A 299 -29.18 -7.48 3.44
C GLY A 299 -29.38 -6.44 2.33
N MET A 300 -28.32 -5.92 1.70
CA MET A 300 -28.42 -4.99 0.58
C MET A 300 -28.57 -5.75 -0.75
N ARG A 301 -29.45 -5.27 -1.65
CA ARG A 301 -29.47 -5.71 -3.04
C ARG A 301 -28.32 -5.05 -3.79
N ARG A 302 -27.67 -5.79 -4.70
CA ARG A 302 -26.67 -5.24 -5.62
C ARG A 302 -27.28 -5.06 -7.02
N ALA A 303 -27.14 -3.86 -7.57
CA ALA A 303 -27.30 -3.54 -8.98
C ALA A 303 -25.93 -3.50 -9.66
N TYR A 304 -25.91 -3.71 -10.97
CA TYR A 304 -24.71 -3.76 -11.80
C TYR A 304 -24.84 -2.81 -13.00
N PRO A 305 -23.73 -2.34 -13.58
CA PRO A 305 -23.78 -1.57 -14.81
C PRO A 305 -24.11 -2.50 -15.99
N HIS A 306 -24.68 -1.95 -17.06
CA HIS A 306 -24.95 -2.68 -18.30
C HIS A 306 -24.40 -1.93 -19.52
N PRO A 307 -24.16 -2.62 -20.65
CA PRO A 307 -23.78 -2.00 -21.91
C PRO A 307 -24.72 -0.87 -22.33
N VAL A 308 -24.16 0.24 -22.80
CA VAL A 308 -24.87 1.34 -23.47
C VAL A 308 -24.09 1.80 -24.70
N GLU A 309 -24.81 2.29 -25.70
CA GLU A 309 -24.18 3.01 -26.81
C GLU A 309 -23.68 4.39 -26.34
N LEU A 310 -22.55 4.82 -26.89
CA LEU A 310 -22.03 6.17 -26.63
C LEU A 310 -22.91 7.21 -27.32
N SER A 311 -22.97 8.42 -26.76
CA SER A 311 -23.58 9.54 -27.47
C SER A 311 -22.82 9.81 -28.77
N ALA A 312 -23.48 10.36 -29.79
CA ALA A 312 -22.83 10.70 -31.06
C ALA A 312 -21.68 11.71 -30.89
N GLU A 313 -21.71 12.52 -29.82
CA GLU A 313 -20.65 13.46 -29.45
C GLU A 313 -19.48 12.74 -28.77
N ASP A 314 -19.74 11.86 -27.80
CA ASP A 314 -18.71 11.01 -27.16
C ASP A 314 -18.04 10.07 -28.17
N GLN A 315 -18.79 9.50 -29.11
CA GLN A 315 -18.28 8.59 -30.13
C GLN A 315 -17.40 9.32 -31.14
N ALA A 316 -17.76 10.55 -31.53
CA ALA A 316 -16.92 11.39 -32.38
C ALA A 316 -15.65 11.86 -31.65
N ALA A 317 -15.76 12.21 -30.36
CA ALA A 317 -14.61 12.59 -29.54
C ALA A 317 -13.63 11.42 -29.35
N LEU A 318 -14.13 10.22 -29.03
CA LEU A 318 -13.33 8.99 -28.96
C LEU A 318 -12.58 8.71 -30.27
N GLN A 319 -13.24 8.85 -31.43
CA GLN A 319 -12.58 8.69 -32.74
C GLN A 319 -11.46 9.71 -32.98
N VAL A 320 -11.61 10.96 -32.53
CA VAL A 320 -10.55 11.98 -32.62
C VAL A 320 -9.36 11.60 -31.74
N VAL A 321 -9.60 11.18 -30.50
CA VAL A 321 -8.55 10.76 -29.55
C VAL A 321 -7.81 9.51 -30.05
N GLN A 322 -8.54 8.50 -30.52
CA GLN A 322 -7.96 7.29 -31.14
C GLN A 322 -7.13 7.64 -32.38
N THR A 323 -7.62 8.52 -33.26
CA THR A 323 -6.86 8.97 -34.44
C THR A 323 -5.57 9.72 -34.05
N GLU A 324 -5.55 10.45 -32.94
CA GLU A 324 -4.32 11.09 -32.45
C GLU A 324 -3.33 10.07 -31.86
N PHE A 325 -3.84 9.08 -31.11
CA PHE A 325 -3.06 7.99 -30.53
C PHE A 325 -2.42 7.10 -31.60
N ASP A 326 -3.18 6.67 -32.62
CA ASP A 326 -2.68 5.90 -33.75
C ASP A 326 -1.59 6.67 -34.52
N ARG A 327 -1.80 7.97 -34.75
CA ARG A 327 -0.85 8.86 -35.42
C ARG A 327 0.45 9.02 -34.62
N LEU A 328 0.39 9.14 -33.30
CA LEU A 328 1.57 9.19 -32.43
C LEU A 328 2.29 7.84 -32.41
N THR A 329 1.54 6.74 -32.38
CA THR A 329 2.07 5.37 -32.47
C THR A 329 2.85 5.17 -33.78
N GLU A 330 2.28 5.55 -34.93
CA GLU A 330 2.96 5.45 -36.22
C GLU A 330 4.21 6.35 -36.29
N GLN A 331 4.18 7.54 -35.69
CA GLN A 331 5.31 8.48 -35.66
C GLN A 331 6.49 7.99 -34.81
N HIS A 332 6.22 7.18 -33.77
CA HIS A 332 7.23 6.73 -32.81
C HIS A 332 7.53 5.21 -32.86
N GLN A 333 6.92 4.46 -33.79
CA GLN A 333 7.07 3.00 -33.94
C GLN A 333 8.51 2.46 -34.08
N THR A 334 9.48 3.31 -34.40
CA THR A 334 10.91 2.94 -34.53
C THR A 334 11.83 3.64 -33.52
N ALA A 335 11.29 4.25 -32.47
CA ALA A 335 12.08 4.83 -31.38
C ALA A 335 12.49 3.74 -30.36
N GLU A 336 13.75 3.72 -29.94
CA GLU A 336 14.19 2.86 -28.83
C GLU A 336 13.75 3.40 -27.45
N GLU A 337 13.49 4.71 -27.36
CA GLU A 337 13.08 5.41 -26.14
C GLU A 337 12.17 6.59 -26.53
N LEU A 338 11.06 6.81 -25.82
CA LEU A 338 10.13 7.90 -26.09
C LEU A 338 10.61 9.19 -25.40
N PRO A 339 10.48 10.38 -26.04
CA PRO A 339 10.65 11.64 -25.33
C PRO A 339 9.59 11.83 -24.24
N ASP A 340 9.95 12.40 -23.09
CA ASP A 340 9.05 12.63 -21.94
C ASP A 340 7.72 13.32 -22.32
N GLU A 341 7.77 14.29 -23.24
CA GLU A 341 6.59 15.01 -23.74
C GLU A 341 5.63 14.13 -24.56
N VAL A 342 6.15 13.08 -25.21
CA VAL A 342 5.40 12.11 -26.02
C VAL A 342 4.82 10.99 -25.14
N ASP A 343 5.61 10.49 -24.18
CA ASP A 343 5.15 9.51 -23.19
C ASP A 343 3.99 10.08 -22.35
N ALA A 344 4.13 11.32 -21.86
CA ALA A 344 3.05 12.04 -21.19
C ALA A 344 1.80 12.20 -22.08
N ARG A 345 1.97 12.47 -23.39
CA ARG A 345 0.85 12.62 -24.33
C ARG A 345 0.17 11.28 -24.64
N PHE A 346 0.90 10.16 -24.69
CA PHE A 346 0.29 8.84 -24.75
C PHE A 346 -0.57 8.59 -23.51
N GLY A 347 -0.05 8.81 -22.31
CA GLY A 347 -0.81 8.69 -21.06
C GLY A 347 -2.07 9.58 -21.03
N GLU A 348 -2.00 10.82 -21.50
CA GLU A 348 -3.18 11.70 -21.65
C GLU A 348 -4.24 11.10 -22.59
N LEU A 349 -3.84 10.50 -23.70
CA LEU A 349 -4.76 9.94 -24.71
C LEU A 349 -5.35 8.60 -24.27
N GLU A 350 -4.57 7.73 -23.62
CA GLU A 350 -5.05 6.48 -23.02
C GLU A 350 -6.10 6.75 -21.94
N ASN A 351 -5.84 7.70 -21.04
CA ASN A 351 -6.82 8.14 -20.03
C ASN A 351 -8.12 8.69 -20.66
N GLN A 352 -8.03 9.37 -21.81
CA GLN A 352 -9.21 9.85 -22.53
C GLN A 352 -9.98 8.69 -23.20
N ILE A 353 -9.28 7.73 -23.81
CA ILE A 353 -9.90 6.53 -24.39
C ILE A 353 -10.62 5.74 -23.29
N GLU A 354 -9.98 5.46 -22.16
CA GLU A 354 -10.58 4.75 -21.03
C GLU A 354 -11.81 5.49 -20.47
N GLN A 355 -11.76 6.83 -20.36
CA GLN A 355 -12.93 7.63 -19.94
C GLN A 355 -14.12 7.53 -20.92
N PHE A 356 -13.87 7.41 -22.23
CA PHE A 356 -14.93 7.19 -23.21
C PHE A 356 -15.40 5.73 -23.25
N GLU A 357 -14.52 4.75 -23.03
CA GLU A 357 -14.93 3.34 -22.98
C GLU A 357 -15.68 3.00 -21.69
N ALA A 358 -15.34 3.62 -20.56
CA ALA A 358 -16.10 3.52 -19.31
C ALA A 358 -17.56 3.99 -19.47
N LYS A 359 -17.82 5.02 -20.29
CA LYS A 359 -19.18 5.48 -20.64
C LYS A 359 -20.02 4.44 -21.38
N ARG A 360 -19.42 3.35 -21.91
CA ARG A 360 -20.16 2.21 -22.49
C ARG A 360 -20.81 1.32 -21.43
N GLN A 361 -20.58 1.58 -20.14
CA GLN A 361 -21.14 0.83 -19.01
C GLN A 361 -21.85 1.79 -18.04
N ALA A 362 -23.18 1.69 -17.96
CA ALA A 362 -24.00 2.62 -17.17
C ALA A 362 -24.89 1.88 -16.16
N TYR A 363 -25.20 2.54 -15.03
CA TYR A 363 -26.24 2.11 -14.09
C TYR A 363 -27.62 2.62 -14.51
N ASP A 364 -28.68 2.09 -13.90
CA ASP A 364 -30.04 2.54 -14.17
C ASP A 364 -30.33 3.86 -13.45
N PRO A 365 -30.94 4.87 -14.08
CA PRO A 365 -31.38 6.07 -13.37
C PRO A 365 -32.27 5.76 -12.15
N GLY A 366 -33.08 4.69 -12.22
CA GLY A 366 -33.89 4.20 -11.11
C GLY A 366 -33.11 3.46 -10.02
N ASP A 367 -32.04 2.73 -10.37
CA ASP A 367 -31.14 2.13 -9.37
C ASP A 367 -30.17 3.15 -8.76
N VAL A 368 -29.74 4.17 -9.51
CA VAL A 368 -28.96 5.31 -9.03
C VAL A 368 -29.76 6.12 -8.00
N ALA A 369 -31.02 6.47 -8.33
CA ALA A 369 -31.88 7.26 -7.46
C ALA A 369 -32.31 6.56 -6.15
N ARG A 370 -32.09 5.25 -6.01
CA ARG A 370 -32.36 4.47 -4.79
C ARG A 370 -31.14 3.85 -4.13
N GLY A 371 -30.07 3.60 -4.88
CA GLY A 371 -28.86 2.94 -4.38
C GLY A 371 -27.77 3.90 -3.95
N GLY A 372 -26.63 3.31 -3.61
CA GLY A 372 -25.44 4.01 -3.21
C GLY A 372 -24.15 3.28 -3.50
N ALA A 373 -23.06 3.88 -3.04
CA ALA A 373 -21.71 3.38 -3.23
C ALA A 373 -20.87 3.53 -1.96
N PHE A 374 -20.02 2.53 -1.70
CA PHE A 374 -18.99 2.61 -0.68
C PHE A 374 -17.69 3.16 -1.27
N VAL A 375 -17.11 4.16 -0.60
CA VAL A 375 -15.82 4.77 -0.96
C VAL A 375 -14.79 4.30 0.05
N ILE A 376 -13.87 3.44 -0.40
CA ILE A 376 -12.95 2.69 0.47
C ILE A 376 -11.48 2.87 0.08
N LEU A 377 -10.58 2.69 1.04
CA LEU A 377 -9.17 2.98 0.89
C LEU A 377 -8.32 1.72 0.62
N ASN A 378 -7.78 1.59 -0.59
CA ASN A 378 -6.89 0.49 -0.96
C ASN A 378 -5.57 0.51 -0.17
N HIS A 379 -4.86 -0.63 -0.16
CA HIS A 379 -3.57 -0.80 0.51
C HIS A 379 -2.46 0.15 -0.02
N ASP A 380 -2.57 0.63 -1.26
CA ASP A 380 -1.65 1.56 -1.90
C ASP A 380 -1.97 3.04 -1.63
N GLY A 381 -3.07 3.35 -0.94
CA GLY A 381 -3.57 4.71 -0.72
C GLY A 381 -4.52 5.24 -1.79
N THR A 382 -4.90 4.45 -2.79
CA THR A 382 -5.91 4.83 -3.80
C THR A 382 -7.34 4.60 -3.31
N ILE A 383 -8.30 5.28 -3.94
CA ILE A 383 -9.73 5.06 -3.70
C ILE A 383 -10.21 3.87 -4.54
N ARG A 384 -10.94 2.94 -3.92
CA ARG A 384 -11.80 1.96 -4.59
C ARG A 384 -13.26 2.33 -4.31
N VAL A 385 -14.10 2.28 -5.34
CA VAL A 385 -15.52 2.66 -5.26
C VAL A 385 -16.39 1.45 -5.61
N GLU A 386 -17.07 0.90 -4.61
CA GLU A 386 -17.98 -0.23 -4.74
C GLU A 386 -19.41 0.28 -4.89
N ARG A 387 -19.91 0.30 -6.13
CA ARG A 387 -21.20 0.89 -6.53
C ARG A 387 -22.36 -0.11 -6.55
N GLY A 388 -23.58 0.41 -6.56
CA GLY A 388 -24.81 -0.31 -6.84
C GLY A 388 -25.49 -0.95 -5.63
N PHE A 389 -25.23 -0.49 -4.41
CA PHE A 389 -25.81 -1.08 -3.20
C PHE A 389 -27.14 -0.41 -2.84
N ILE A 390 -28.21 -1.19 -2.73
CA ILE A 390 -29.58 -0.72 -2.45
C ILE A 390 -30.02 -1.32 -1.13
N ARG A 391 -30.43 -0.48 -0.19
CA ARG A 391 -30.81 -0.92 1.17
C ARG A 391 -32.27 -1.37 1.21
N PRO A 392 -32.67 -2.23 2.17
CA PRO A 392 -34.06 -2.64 2.33
C PRO A 392 -35.04 -1.45 2.45
N GLU A 393 -34.66 -0.38 3.14
CA GLU A 393 -35.46 0.85 3.27
C GLU A 393 -35.51 1.71 2.00
N ASP A 394 -34.61 1.47 1.05
CA ASP A 394 -34.54 2.14 -0.25
C ASP A 394 -35.33 1.39 -1.34
N GLU A 395 -35.71 0.13 -1.07
CA GLU A 395 -36.30 -0.80 -2.03
C GLU A 395 -37.80 -0.54 -2.26
N LYS A 396 -38.10 0.59 -2.93
CA LYS A 396 -39.44 0.86 -3.44
C LYS A 396 -39.64 0.27 -4.84
N PHE A 397 -40.64 -0.59 -4.94
CA PHE A 397 -41.32 -0.93 -6.19
C PHE A 397 -41.97 0.34 -6.78
N PRO A 398 -42.14 0.44 -8.11
CA PRO A 398 -43.04 1.41 -8.70
C PRO A 398 -44.46 1.11 -8.24
N ALA A 399 -45.00 1.93 -7.34
CA ALA A 399 -46.42 1.88 -7.01
C ALA A 399 -47.20 2.52 -8.16
N GLU A 400 -48.11 1.77 -8.77
CA GLU A 400 -49.16 2.36 -9.60
C GLU A 400 -50.00 3.31 -8.72
N ALA A 401 -50.35 4.48 -9.25
CA ALA A 401 -50.81 5.59 -8.42
C ALA A 401 -52.25 5.39 -7.90
N GLY A 402 -52.43 5.39 -6.58
CA GLY A 402 -53.72 5.16 -5.90
C GLY A 402 -53.77 5.76 -4.49
N GLN A 403 -53.95 7.09 -4.42
CA GLN A 403 -53.95 7.99 -3.27
C GLN A 403 -54.38 7.47 -1.87
N GLU A 404 -53.46 7.64 -0.91
CA GLU A 404 -53.58 8.41 0.36
C GLU A 404 -54.80 8.29 1.30
N GLY A 405 -54.51 8.09 2.60
CA GLY A 405 -55.37 8.42 3.75
C GLY A 405 -55.51 7.27 4.77
N ASP A 406 -55.17 7.42 6.05
CA ASP A 406 -54.47 8.49 6.78
C ASP A 406 -53.72 7.87 7.99
N ALA A 407 -52.80 8.60 8.63
CA ALA A 407 -51.86 8.04 9.60
C ALA A 407 -52.11 8.46 11.07
N VAL A 408 -52.13 7.47 11.98
CA VAL A 408 -51.72 7.64 13.39
C VAL A 408 -50.98 6.37 13.86
N ALA A 409 -50.13 6.49 14.88
CA ALA A 409 -49.25 5.42 15.37
C ALA A 409 -49.42 5.17 16.89
N ALA A 410 -48.70 4.17 17.41
CA ALA A 410 -48.55 3.79 18.83
C ALA A 410 -49.80 3.15 19.48
N ASP A 411 -49.70 2.21 20.45
CA ASP A 411 -48.52 1.60 21.10
C ASP A 411 -48.80 0.14 21.55
N ASP A 412 -47.70 -0.59 21.79
CA ASP A 412 -47.37 -1.69 22.73
C ASP A 412 -48.41 -2.68 23.37
N GLU A 413 -47.84 -3.75 23.94
CA GLU A 413 -48.33 -4.74 24.91
C GLU A 413 -49.34 -5.83 24.50
N GLY A 414 -49.12 -7.02 25.09
CA GLY A 414 -50.20 -7.90 25.54
C GLY A 414 -50.39 -9.21 24.76
N GLY A 415 -49.88 -10.31 25.29
CA GLY A 415 -50.28 -11.67 24.86
C GLY A 415 -51.47 -12.20 25.68
N GLY A 416 -52.29 -13.06 25.07
CA GLY A 416 -53.36 -13.78 25.75
C GLY A 416 -54.06 -14.81 24.87
N ASP A 417 -54.44 -15.95 25.48
CA ASP A 417 -55.55 -16.80 25.04
C ASP A 417 -56.84 -15.95 24.96
N ASP A 418 -57.89 -16.32 24.20
CA ASP A 418 -58.59 -17.60 24.35
C ASP A 418 -59.47 -17.98 23.13
N GLN A 419 -60.06 -19.16 23.23
CA GLN A 419 -60.98 -19.78 22.29
C GLN A 419 -62.33 -19.03 22.23
N ALA A 420 -62.94 -18.95 21.04
CA ALA A 420 -64.25 -19.60 20.79
C ALA A 420 -64.77 -19.47 19.35
N THR A 421 -65.39 -20.57 18.91
CA THR A 421 -66.40 -20.67 17.82
C THR A 421 -67.47 -19.55 17.88
N ARG A 422 -68.19 -19.18 16.81
CA ARG A 422 -68.98 -20.09 15.94
C ARG A 422 -69.65 -19.35 14.74
N HIS A 423 -70.12 -20.13 13.75
CA HIS A 423 -70.91 -19.78 12.55
C HIS A 423 -71.77 -18.49 12.53
N GLY A 424 -71.85 -17.90 11.32
CA GLY A 424 -72.99 -17.15 10.80
C GLY A 424 -72.96 -17.18 9.26
N GLU A 425 -74.03 -17.64 8.62
CA GLU A 425 -74.20 -17.70 7.15
C GLU A 425 -75.37 -16.80 6.75
N GLY A 426 -75.32 -16.21 5.55
CA GLY A 426 -76.36 -15.30 5.03
C GLY A 426 -76.22 -13.84 5.48
N GLU A 427 -76.80 -12.86 4.78
CA GLU A 427 -77.72 -12.93 3.62
C GLU A 427 -77.30 -11.92 2.51
N GLU A 428 -77.79 -12.13 1.29
CA GLU A 428 -77.54 -11.29 0.10
C GLU A 428 -78.72 -10.32 -0.13
N GLU A 429 -78.49 -9.08 -0.58
CA GLU A 429 -79.51 -8.23 -1.22
C GLU A 429 -78.96 -7.56 -2.49
N GLU A 430 -79.74 -7.63 -3.58
CA GLU A 430 -79.54 -6.93 -4.86
C GLU A 430 -80.27 -5.56 -4.84
N ASN A 431 -80.04 -4.54 -5.68
CA ASN A 431 -79.25 -4.33 -6.92
C ASN A 431 -78.51 -2.94 -6.78
N GLU A 432 -77.95 -2.20 -7.74
CA GLU A 432 -78.07 -2.07 -9.22
C GLU A 432 -76.68 -1.82 -9.87
N GLU A 433 -76.67 -1.74 -11.21
CA GLU A 433 -75.51 -1.66 -12.12
C GLU A 433 -74.93 -0.21 -12.21
N GLU A 434 -73.75 0.09 -12.78
CA GLU A 434 -72.95 -0.57 -13.82
C GLU A 434 -71.43 -0.50 -13.54
N GLY A 435 -70.65 -1.49 -14.00
CA GLY A 435 -69.23 -1.27 -14.35
C GLY A 435 -68.12 -2.10 -13.67
N GLU A 436 -68.42 -3.11 -12.84
CA GLU A 436 -67.36 -3.92 -12.20
C GLU A 436 -66.97 -5.19 -12.99
N GLU A 437 -65.66 -5.43 -13.13
CA GLU A 437 -65.13 -6.71 -13.62
C GLU A 437 -65.34 -7.81 -12.56
N GLN A 438 -65.96 -8.93 -12.95
CA GLN A 438 -66.24 -10.06 -12.06
C GLN A 438 -64.93 -10.73 -11.56
N LYS A 439 -64.50 -10.36 -10.35
CA LYS A 439 -63.35 -10.97 -9.68
C LYS A 439 -63.66 -12.43 -9.32
N LEU A 440 -62.86 -13.35 -9.86
CA LEU A 440 -62.91 -14.77 -9.52
C LEU A 440 -62.57 -14.98 -8.04
N SER A 441 -63.18 -15.98 -7.39
CA SER A 441 -62.87 -16.30 -5.99
C SER A 441 -61.49 -16.97 -5.84
N ASP A 442 -60.79 -16.69 -4.73
CA ASP A 442 -59.44 -17.22 -4.46
C ASP A 442 -59.33 -18.75 -4.60
N THR A 443 -60.36 -19.48 -4.18
CA THR A 443 -60.45 -20.94 -4.32
C THR A 443 -60.46 -21.37 -5.80
N LEU A 444 -61.21 -20.65 -6.64
CA LEU A 444 -61.27 -20.91 -8.08
C LEU A 444 -59.99 -20.47 -8.80
N ILE A 445 -59.41 -19.33 -8.41
CA ILE A 445 -58.08 -18.89 -8.90
C ILE A 445 -57.03 -19.95 -8.57
N ARG A 446 -57.02 -20.47 -7.34
CA ARG A 446 -56.09 -21.53 -6.90
C ARG A 446 -56.26 -22.84 -7.67
N ASP A 447 -57.49 -23.26 -7.95
CA ASP A 447 -57.74 -24.48 -8.72
C ASP A 447 -57.33 -24.34 -10.19
N LEU A 448 -57.71 -23.23 -10.84
CA LEU A 448 -57.34 -22.93 -12.23
C LEU A 448 -55.82 -22.78 -12.41
N THR A 449 -55.14 -22.13 -11.46
CA THR A 449 -53.66 -21.99 -11.49
C THR A 449 -52.94 -23.30 -11.17
N ALA A 450 -53.51 -24.19 -10.34
CA ALA A 450 -52.99 -25.54 -10.14
C ALA A 450 -53.08 -26.39 -11.42
N HIS A 451 -54.21 -26.36 -12.13
CA HIS A 451 -54.37 -27.02 -13.43
C HIS A 451 -53.40 -26.46 -14.49
N ARG A 452 -53.25 -25.13 -14.57
CA ARG A 452 -52.24 -24.48 -15.43
C ARG A 452 -50.81 -24.94 -15.10
N THR A 453 -50.49 -25.07 -13.81
CA THR A 453 -49.17 -25.53 -13.34
C THR A 453 -48.91 -27.00 -13.71
N LEU A 454 -49.93 -27.87 -13.68
CA LEU A 454 -49.80 -29.25 -14.14
C LEU A 454 -49.55 -29.33 -15.65
N GLY A 455 -50.26 -28.52 -16.44
CA GLY A 455 -50.03 -28.41 -17.89
C GLY A 455 -48.61 -27.96 -18.23
N LEU A 456 -48.10 -26.94 -17.53
CA LEU A 456 -46.72 -26.46 -17.69
C LEU A 456 -45.69 -27.55 -17.34
N ARG A 457 -45.90 -28.32 -16.28
CA ARG A 457 -44.99 -29.42 -15.89
C ARG A 457 -44.89 -30.51 -16.95
N LEU A 458 -46.02 -30.90 -17.55
CA LEU A 458 -46.03 -31.91 -18.61
C LEU A 458 -45.26 -31.42 -19.85
N ASN A 459 -45.64 -30.25 -20.38
CA ASN A 459 -45.03 -29.68 -21.58
C ASN A 459 -43.53 -29.40 -21.41
N LEU A 460 -43.08 -28.99 -20.22
CA LEU A 460 -41.67 -28.77 -19.91
C LEU A 460 -40.89 -30.09 -19.79
N SER A 461 -41.51 -31.17 -19.31
CA SER A 461 -40.85 -32.48 -19.18
C SER A 461 -40.48 -33.13 -20.52
N GLU A 462 -41.14 -32.71 -21.60
CA GLU A 462 -40.91 -33.17 -22.98
C GLU A 462 -39.91 -32.28 -23.75
N GLN A 463 -39.41 -31.20 -23.13
CA GLN A 463 -38.53 -30.20 -23.76
C GLN A 463 -37.24 -29.97 -22.95
N PRO A 464 -36.21 -30.84 -23.09
CA PRO A 464 -34.99 -30.78 -22.28
C PRO A 464 -34.24 -29.45 -22.35
N ASP A 465 -34.15 -28.84 -23.53
CA ASP A 465 -33.43 -27.57 -23.71
C ASP A 465 -34.14 -26.42 -22.99
N VAL A 466 -35.48 -26.39 -23.06
CA VAL A 466 -36.31 -25.42 -22.32
C VAL A 466 -36.24 -25.66 -20.82
N ALA A 467 -36.09 -26.91 -20.37
CA ALA A 467 -35.85 -27.24 -18.96
C ALA A 467 -34.47 -26.73 -18.48
N ILE A 468 -33.42 -26.84 -19.30
CA ILE A 468 -32.10 -26.25 -19.01
C ILE A 468 -32.21 -24.72 -18.92
N VAL A 469 -32.87 -24.07 -19.87
CA VAL A 469 -33.16 -22.62 -19.84
C VAL A 469 -33.91 -22.22 -18.56
N THR A 470 -34.95 -22.98 -18.18
CA THR A 470 -35.77 -22.69 -17.00
C THR A 470 -35.00 -22.82 -15.69
N VAL A 471 -34.13 -23.83 -15.56
CA VAL A 471 -33.26 -23.99 -14.38
C VAL A 471 -32.18 -22.90 -14.35
N THR A 472 -31.58 -22.59 -15.51
CA THR A 472 -30.57 -21.52 -15.64
C THR A 472 -31.16 -20.16 -15.25
N HIS A 473 -32.36 -19.84 -15.75
CA HIS A 473 -33.15 -18.68 -15.35
C HIS A 473 -33.41 -18.64 -13.83
N ALA A 474 -33.94 -19.73 -13.25
CA ALA A 474 -34.26 -19.77 -11.82
C ALA A 474 -33.02 -19.59 -10.93
N LEU A 475 -31.87 -20.14 -11.31
CA LEU A 475 -30.61 -19.95 -10.61
C LEU A 475 -30.06 -18.53 -10.80
N ALA A 476 -30.04 -18.01 -12.04
CA ALA A 476 -29.55 -16.68 -12.36
C ALA A 476 -30.38 -15.59 -11.66
N ALA A 477 -31.71 -15.73 -11.61
CA ALA A 477 -32.61 -14.86 -10.86
C ALA A 477 -32.17 -14.74 -9.40
N GLN A 478 -32.03 -15.87 -8.69
CA GLN A 478 -31.69 -15.88 -7.27
C GLN A 478 -30.23 -15.54 -6.95
N ILE A 479 -29.34 -15.58 -7.95
CA ILE A 479 -27.89 -15.31 -7.79
C ILE A 479 -27.53 -13.86 -8.11
N PHE A 480 -28.05 -13.31 -9.21
CA PHE A 480 -27.72 -11.96 -9.68
C PHE A 480 -28.73 -10.91 -9.20
N TYR A 481 -29.94 -11.30 -8.83
CA TYR A 481 -31.03 -10.41 -8.41
C TYR A 481 -31.46 -10.72 -6.98
N VAL A 482 -30.68 -10.24 -6.01
CA VAL A 482 -30.98 -10.39 -4.58
C VAL A 482 -32.40 -9.90 -4.29
N GLY A 483 -33.20 -10.70 -3.59
CA GLY A 483 -34.60 -10.41 -3.24
C GLY A 483 -35.67 -10.85 -4.27
N ALA A 484 -35.28 -11.24 -5.49
CA ALA A 484 -36.24 -11.53 -6.55
C ALA A 484 -36.87 -12.94 -6.48
N ASN A 485 -38.13 -13.02 -6.02
CA ASN A 485 -38.96 -14.24 -6.07
C ASN A 485 -39.56 -14.52 -7.48
N ALA A 486 -38.96 -13.98 -8.54
CA ALA A 486 -39.45 -14.09 -9.92
C ALA A 486 -39.05 -15.42 -10.60
N HIS A 487 -39.37 -16.55 -9.98
CA HIS A 487 -39.08 -17.88 -10.50
C HIS A 487 -40.18 -18.89 -10.15
N VAL A 488 -40.56 -19.75 -11.12
CA VAL A 488 -41.68 -20.70 -10.98
C VAL A 488 -41.25 -22.15 -10.67
N VAL A 489 -39.95 -22.39 -10.54
CA VAL A 489 -39.37 -23.72 -10.24
C VAL A 489 -38.71 -23.71 -8.86
N GLY A 490 -39.06 -24.68 -8.02
CA GLY A 490 -38.57 -24.81 -6.65
C GLY A 490 -37.13 -25.35 -6.57
N ILE A 491 -36.16 -24.55 -7.00
CA ILE A 491 -34.71 -24.79 -6.83
C ILE A 491 -34.13 -23.56 -6.15
N GLN A 492 -33.58 -23.71 -4.94
CA GLN A 492 -32.96 -22.61 -4.18
C GLN A 492 -31.42 -22.77 -4.17
N PRO A 493 -30.65 -21.84 -4.78
CA PRO A 493 -29.20 -21.88 -4.75
C PRO A 493 -28.67 -21.38 -3.40
N VAL A 494 -28.14 -22.28 -2.58
CA VAL A 494 -27.52 -21.93 -1.29
C VAL A 494 -26.06 -21.52 -1.48
N LYS A 495 -25.82 -20.26 -1.85
CA LYS A 495 -24.48 -19.66 -1.84
C LYS A 495 -23.94 -19.64 -0.40
N THR A 496 -22.84 -20.35 -0.16
CA THR A 496 -22.15 -20.35 1.13
C THR A 496 -21.03 -19.31 1.10
N ASP A 497 -20.95 -18.44 2.11
CA ASP A 497 -19.83 -17.51 2.25
C ASP A 497 -18.57 -18.25 2.70
N LEU A 498 -17.50 -18.15 1.92
CA LEU A 498 -16.23 -18.80 2.19
C LEU A 498 -15.26 -17.90 2.98
N THR A 499 -15.48 -16.57 3.00
CA THR A 499 -14.63 -15.62 3.74
C THR A 499 -14.72 -15.87 5.26
N ALA A 500 -15.93 -16.14 5.75
CA ALA A 500 -16.25 -16.58 7.12
C ALA A 500 -15.60 -17.92 7.52
N HIS A 501 -14.97 -18.63 6.58
CA HIS A 501 -14.28 -19.90 6.81
C HIS A 501 -12.77 -19.82 6.48
N ALA A 502 -12.34 -18.84 5.69
CA ALA A 502 -10.95 -18.63 5.31
C ALA A 502 -10.65 -17.13 5.08
N VAL A 503 -10.05 -16.48 6.09
CA VAL A 503 -9.61 -15.08 6.02
C VAL A 503 -8.63 -14.87 4.85
N GLY A 504 -8.90 -13.88 3.99
CA GLY A 504 -8.08 -13.55 2.82
C GLY A 504 -8.25 -14.50 1.63
N ILE A 505 -9.29 -15.34 1.60
CA ILE A 505 -9.55 -16.25 0.46
C ILE A 505 -9.88 -15.48 -0.83
N GLU A 506 -10.54 -14.33 -0.73
CA GLU A 506 -10.89 -13.46 -1.85
C GLU A 506 -9.66 -12.84 -2.54
N ASP A 507 -8.59 -12.56 -1.79
CA ASP A 507 -7.34 -12.01 -2.31
C ASP A 507 -6.49 -13.00 -3.11
N THR A 508 -6.78 -14.30 -2.99
CA THR A 508 -6.07 -15.37 -3.70
C THR A 508 -6.28 -15.29 -5.22
N PRO A 509 -5.39 -15.86 -6.04
CA PRO A 509 -5.61 -15.93 -7.50
C PRO A 509 -6.93 -16.62 -7.88
N ALA A 510 -7.39 -17.60 -7.09
CA ALA A 510 -8.69 -18.25 -7.27
C ALA A 510 -9.86 -17.32 -6.90
N GLY A 511 -9.75 -16.59 -5.79
CA GLY A 511 -10.77 -15.63 -5.33
C GLY A 511 -10.98 -14.49 -6.32
N LYS A 512 -9.88 -13.93 -6.85
CA LYS A 512 -9.90 -12.88 -7.87
C LYS A 512 -10.52 -13.37 -9.18
N ALA A 513 -9.96 -14.42 -9.79
CA ALA A 513 -10.50 -14.97 -11.04
C ALA A 513 -11.98 -15.41 -10.94
N TRP A 514 -12.43 -15.82 -9.75
CA TRP A 514 -13.83 -16.12 -9.47
C TRP A 514 -14.71 -14.87 -9.39
N SER A 515 -14.23 -13.81 -8.72
CA SER A 515 -14.88 -12.50 -8.67
C SER A 515 -14.99 -11.89 -10.07
N ASP A 516 -13.92 -11.92 -10.86
CA ASP A 516 -13.87 -11.39 -12.22
C ASP A 516 -14.84 -12.14 -13.14
N ARG A 517 -14.89 -13.47 -13.05
CA ARG A 517 -15.88 -14.30 -13.77
C ARG A 517 -17.32 -13.97 -13.37
N HIS A 518 -17.57 -13.67 -12.09
CA HIS A 518 -18.90 -13.30 -11.62
C HIS A 518 -19.31 -11.90 -12.09
N ALA A 519 -18.39 -10.93 -12.05
CA ALA A 519 -18.61 -9.57 -12.58
C ALA A 519 -18.88 -9.58 -14.10
N ASN A 520 -18.12 -10.38 -14.86
CA ASN A 520 -18.33 -10.54 -16.30
C ASN A 520 -19.73 -11.08 -16.66
N TRP A 521 -20.28 -12.00 -15.86
CA TRP A 521 -21.67 -12.43 -16.04
C TRP A 521 -22.68 -11.38 -15.56
N ALA A 522 -22.41 -10.73 -14.41
CA ALA A 522 -23.32 -9.74 -13.84
C ALA A 522 -23.55 -8.54 -14.77
N GLY A 523 -22.50 -8.07 -15.47
CA GLY A 523 -22.61 -7.00 -16.48
C GLY A 523 -23.34 -7.39 -17.78
N GLN A 524 -23.67 -8.67 -17.97
CA GLN A 524 -24.49 -9.15 -19.09
C GLN A 524 -25.96 -9.39 -18.70
N MET A 525 -26.29 -9.43 -17.41
CA MET A 525 -27.66 -9.70 -16.95
C MET A 525 -28.58 -8.50 -17.26
N PRO A 526 -29.80 -8.72 -17.79
CA PRO A 526 -30.82 -7.66 -17.89
C PRO A 526 -31.08 -7.02 -16.52
N ARG A 527 -31.37 -5.71 -16.44
CA ARG A 527 -31.71 -5.07 -15.14
C ARG A 527 -33.04 -5.52 -14.56
N ASP A 528 -34.00 -5.82 -15.44
CA ASP A 528 -35.34 -6.29 -15.08
C ASP A 528 -35.38 -7.82 -15.14
N VAL A 529 -35.78 -8.46 -14.04
CA VAL A 529 -35.87 -9.92 -13.92
C VAL A 529 -36.92 -10.49 -14.89
N ALA A 530 -37.95 -9.72 -15.26
CA ALA A 530 -38.95 -10.18 -16.23
C ALA A 530 -38.32 -10.46 -17.61
N LYS A 531 -37.23 -9.77 -17.96
CA LYS A 531 -36.48 -9.94 -19.21
C LYS A 531 -35.38 -10.99 -19.14
N LEU A 532 -35.09 -11.54 -17.96
CA LEU A 532 -34.11 -12.61 -17.80
C LEU A 532 -34.51 -13.85 -18.60
N TRP A 533 -35.81 -14.14 -18.73
CA TRP A 533 -36.28 -15.27 -19.53
C TRP A 533 -35.92 -15.11 -21.01
N GLU A 534 -36.17 -13.94 -21.58
CA GLU A 534 -35.87 -13.61 -22.98
C GLU A 534 -34.36 -13.70 -23.23
N PHE A 535 -33.55 -13.06 -22.39
CA PHE A 535 -32.09 -13.14 -22.44
C PHE A 535 -31.56 -14.58 -22.37
N VAL A 536 -32.03 -15.40 -21.43
CA VAL A 536 -31.57 -16.80 -21.32
C VAL A 536 -32.05 -17.65 -22.50
N VAL A 537 -33.15 -17.31 -23.17
CA VAL A 537 -33.57 -17.96 -24.43
C VAL A 537 -32.69 -17.54 -25.62
N GLU A 538 -32.24 -16.28 -25.68
CA GLU A 538 -31.45 -15.72 -26.79
C GLU A 538 -29.95 -16.10 -26.77
N LEU A 539 -29.41 -16.52 -25.63
CA LEU A 539 -28.04 -17.03 -25.53
C LEU A 539 -27.80 -18.24 -26.45
N ASP A 540 -26.56 -18.39 -26.94
CA ASP A 540 -26.15 -19.59 -27.67
C ASP A 540 -25.83 -20.76 -26.72
N HIS A 541 -25.68 -21.97 -27.27
CA HIS A 541 -25.50 -23.18 -26.47
C HIS A 541 -24.25 -23.13 -25.56
N ASP A 542 -23.15 -22.57 -26.05
CA ASP A 542 -21.92 -22.46 -25.27
C ASP A 542 -22.11 -21.45 -24.11
N SER A 543 -22.84 -20.35 -24.34
CA SER A 543 -23.20 -19.39 -23.29
C SER A 543 -24.22 -19.95 -22.30
N HIS A 544 -25.23 -20.72 -22.74
CA HIS A 544 -26.14 -21.46 -21.85
C HIS A 544 -25.35 -22.35 -20.89
N MET A 545 -24.46 -23.17 -21.43
CA MET A 545 -23.68 -24.13 -20.65
C MET A 545 -22.67 -23.42 -19.73
N ALA A 546 -22.06 -22.32 -20.19
CA ALA A 546 -21.13 -21.52 -19.38
C ALA A 546 -21.83 -20.76 -18.23
N LEU A 547 -23.06 -20.27 -18.44
CA LEU A 547 -23.90 -19.63 -17.41
C LEU A 547 -24.44 -20.67 -16.43
N PHE A 548 -25.02 -21.77 -16.91
CA PHE A 548 -25.50 -22.88 -16.10
C PHE A 548 -24.39 -23.45 -15.19
N ALA A 549 -23.19 -23.66 -15.74
CA ALA A 549 -22.03 -24.13 -14.97
C ALA A 549 -21.60 -23.10 -13.90
N HIS A 550 -21.62 -21.80 -14.20
CA HIS A 550 -21.26 -20.74 -13.25
C HIS A 550 -22.28 -20.62 -12.11
N CYS A 551 -23.57 -20.58 -12.44
CA CYS A 551 -24.67 -20.61 -11.48
C CYS A 551 -24.65 -21.87 -10.61
N THR A 552 -24.35 -23.03 -11.19
CA THR A 552 -24.23 -24.30 -10.44
C THR A 552 -23.03 -24.29 -9.49
N ALA A 553 -21.87 -23.82 -9.95
CA ALA A 553 -20.65 -23.74 -9.16
C ALA A 553 -20.80 -22.87 -7.90
N LEU A 554 -21.60 -21.79 -7.95
CA LEU A 554 -21.93 -20.95 -6.79
C LEU A 554 -22.66 -21.69 -5.64
N THR A 555 -23.22 -22.87 -5.90
CA THR A 555 -23.93 -23.69 -4.90
C THR A 555 -23.07 -24.82 -4.30
N VAL A 556 -21.81 -24.98 -4.75
CA VAL A 556 -20.92 -26.08 -4.32
C VAL A 556 -20.38 -25.82 -2.91
N ASN A 557 -21.06 -26.36 -1.90
CA ASN A 557 -20.59 -26.37 -0.52
C ASN A 557 -19.92 -27.71 -0.17
N ALA A 558 -18.59 -27.73 -0.17
CA ALA A 558 -17.75 -28.82 0.33
C ALA A 558 -17.15 -28.54 1.73
N VAL A 559 -17.60 -27.50 2.42
CA VAL A 559 -17.04 -27.08 3.71
C VAL A 559 -17.47 -28.06 4.80
N LYS A 560 -16.48 -28.69 5.44
CA LYS A 560 -16.68 -29.66 6.53
C LYS A 560 -16.62 -28.96 7.90
N LEU A 561 -17.77 -28.91 8.59
CA LEU A 561 -17.87 -28.32 9.93
C LEU A 561 -17.71 -29.39 11.05
N PRO A 562 -17.37 -28.99 12.30
CA PRO A 562 -17.10 -29.95 13.40
C PRO A 562 -18.26 -30.86 13.80
N LEU A 563 -19.51 -30.47 13.50
CA LEU A 563 -20.73 -31.22 13.80
C LEU A 563 -21.55 -31.49 12.51
N ASP A 564 -20.89 -31.60 11.36
CA ASP A 564 -21.57 -31.71 10.06
C ASP A 564 -22.32 -33.04 9.89
N LEU A 565 -23.65 -32.96 9.81
CA LEU A 565 -24.57 -34.10 9.65
C LEU A 565 -24.72 -34.57 8.19
N ARG A 566 -23.90 -34.06 7.26
CA ARG A 566 -24.01 -34.31 5.80
C ARG A 566 -22.89 -35.20 5.20
N PRO A 567 -22.52 -36.36 5.78
CA PRO A 567 -21.36 -37.14 5.29
C PRO A 567 -21.53 -37.63 3.85
N ARG A 568 -22.77 -37.83 3.37
CA ARG A 568 -23.06 -38.16 1.96
C ARG A 568 -22.76 -37.00 1.00
N ALA A 569 -22.97 -35.75 1.43
CA ALA A 569 -22.68 -34.57 0.60
C ALA A 569 -21.16 -34.37 0.45
N LEU A 570 -20.40 -34.54 1.54
CA LEU A 570 -18.93 -34.49 1.48
C LEU A 570 -18.34 -35.61 0.61
N ALA A 571 -18.91 -36.83 0.67
CA ALA A 571 -18.53 -37.91 -0.24
C ALA A 571 -18.91 -37.65 -1.72
N ALA A 572 -20.00 -36.92 -1.98
CA ALA A 572 -20.35 -36.45 -3.32
C ALA A 572 -19.39 -35.35 -3.80
N ALA A 573 -18.98 -34.43 -2.93
CA ALA A 573 -17.97 -33.42 -3.22
C ALA A 573 -16.60 -34.03 -3.58
N SER A 574 -16.19 -35.13 -2.93
CA SER A 574 -15.00 -35.90 -3.34
C SER A 574 -15.11 -36.45 -4.77
N ARG A 575 -16.29 -36.97 -5.16
CA ARG A 575 -16.55 -37.43 -6.53
C ARG A 575 -16.63 -36.28 -7.53
N LEU A 576 -17.11 -35.11 -7.12
CA LEU A 576 -17.08 -33.90 -7.94
C LEU A 576 -15.64 -33.45 -8.20
N ALA A 577 -14.77 -33.47 -7.18
CA ALA A 577 -13.34 -33.20 -7.33
C ALA A 577 -12.64 -34.21 -8.27
N GLU A 578 -12.98 -35.50 -8.20
CA GLU A 578 -12.56 -36.52 -9.18
C GLU A 578 -13.04 -36.14 -10.60
N ALA A 579 -14.32 -35.78 -10.76
CA ALA A 579 -14.96 -35.54 -12.06
C ALA A 579 -14.48 -34.26 -12.77
N VAL A 580 -14.18 -33.18 -12.02
CA VAL A 580 -13.60 -31.94 -12.58
C VAL A 580 -12.07 -31.97 -12.62
N ALA A 581 -11.44 -33.10 -12.28
CA ALA A 581 -9.99 -33.27 -12.17
C ALA A 581 -9.32 -32.18 -11.30
N LEU A 582 -9.92 -31.85 -10.15
CA LEU A 582 -9.47 -30.77 -9.27
C LEU A 582 -8.02 -30.99 -8.80
N ASP A 583 -7.13 -30.07 -9.17
CA ASP A 583 -5.76 -30.01 -8.67
C ASP A 583 -5.58 -28.75 -7.80
N MET A 584 -5.33 -28.95 -6.50
CA MET A 584 -5.13 -27.85 -5.55
C MET A 584 -3.71 -27.26 -5.58
N THR A 585 -2.73 -27.88 -6.27
CA THR A 585 -1.34 -27.39 -6.32
C THR A 585 -1.19 -26.03 -7.00
N GLY A 586 -2.08 -25.72 -7.96
CA GLY A 586 -2.18 -24.42 -8.63
C GLY A 586 -2.87 -23.32 -7.80
N TYR A 587 -3.61 -23.69 -6.76
CA TYR A 587 -4.46 -22.77 -5.99
C TYR A 587 -4.04 -22.59 -4.53
N TRP A 588 -3.26 -23.53 -3.96
CA TRP A 588 -2.88 -23.49 -2.55
C TRP A 588 -1.47 -24.08 -2.33
N ARG A 589 -0.68 -23.44 -1.45
CA ARG A 589 0.64 -23.93 -1.03
C ARG A 589 0.82 -23.92 0.49
N PRO A 590 1.60 -24.87 1.04
CA PRO A 590 1.81 -24.98 2.48
C PRO A 590 2.87 -23.98 2.95
N THR A 591 2.48 -23.02 3.79
CA THR A 591 3.38 -22.03 4.40
C THR A 591 3.29 -22.09 5.93
N VAL A 592 4.18 -21.39 6.63
CA VAL A 592 4.09 -21.16 8.08
C VAL A 592 2.73 -20.53 8.44
N GLN A 593 2.27 -19.57 7.63
CA GLN A 593 1.00 -18.87 7.85
C GLN A 593 -0.23 -19.73 7.49
N SER A 594 -0.19 -20.51 6.40
CA SER A 594 -1.33 -21.31 5.94
C SER A 594 -1.47 -22.65 6.67
N TYR A 595 -0.36 -23.32 7.00
CA TYR A 595 -0.37 -24.70 7.50
C TYR A 595 0.61 -24.99 8.64
N PHE A 596 1.92 -24.80 8.45
CA PHE A 596 2.93 -25.35 9.38
C PHE A 596 2.92 -24.70 10.77
N GLY A 597 2.57 -23.41 10.86
CA GLY A 597 2.34 -22.73 12.14
C GLY A 597 1.11 -23.25 12.88
N ARG A 598 0.12 -23.82 12.17
CA ARG A 598 -1.18 -24.24 12.72
C ARG A 598 -1.17 -25.70 13.21
N VAL A 599 -0.36 -26.57 12.63
CA VAL A 599 -0.25 -28.00 13.02
C VAL A 599 0.71 -28.25 14.21
N THR A 600 0.78 -29.50 14.69
CA THR A 600 1.75 -29.94 15.71
C THR A 600 3.11 -30.26 15.08
N LYS A 601 4.20 -30.30 15.87
CA LYS A 601 5.53 -30.74 15.38
C LYS A 601 5.45 -32.08 14.63
N ALA A 602 4.73 -33.06 15.18
CA ALA A 602 4.55 -34.37 14.55
C ALA A 602 3.87 -34.26 13.16
N GLY A 603 2.90 -33.35 12.99
CA GLY A 603 2.29 -33.06 11.70
C GLY A 603 3.24 -32.42 10.69
N ILE A 604 4.13 -31.52 11.14
CA ILE A 604 5.18 -30.93 10.29
C ILE A 604 6.15 -32.02 9.80
N LEU A 605 6.61 -32.89 10.71
CA LEU A 605 7.50 -34.00 10.38
C LEU A 605 6.85 -35.01 9.43
N GLN A 606 5.56 -35.28 9.61
CA GLN A 606 4.82 -36.16 8.71
C GLN A 606 4.65 -35.54 7.31
N ALA A 607 4.42 -34.24 7.19
CA ALA A 607 4.35 -33.55 5.91
C ALA A 607 5.69 -33.62 5.15
N VAL A 608 6.82 -33.34 5.82
CA VAL A 608 8.15 -33.40 5.19
C VAL A 608 8.55 -34.84 4.86
N ARG A 609 8.18 -35.82 5.69
CA ARG A 609 8.34 -37.26 5.38
C ARG A 609 7.58 -37.65 4.11
N GLU A 610 6.35 -37.19 3.94
CA GLU A 610 5.49 -37.52 2.79
C GLU A 610 5.88 -36.78 1.50
N GLY A 611 6.40 -35.55 1.59
CA GLY A 611 6.75 -34.73 0.41
C GLY A 611 8.23 -34.74 0.00
N VAL A 612 9.15 -35.06 0.91
CA VAL A 612 10.62 -35.02 0.67
C VAL A 612 11.31 -36.33 1.07
N GLY A 613 10.84 -36.99 2.14
CA GLY A 613 11.33 -38.28 2.59
C GLY A 613 11.83 -38.31 4.04
N GLU A 614 12.09 -39.52 4.54
CA GLU A 614 12.41 -39.78 5.96
C GLU A 614 13.62 -38.98 6.46
N GLU A 615 14.75 -39.00 5.73
CA GLU A 615 15.96 -38.26 6.12
C GLU A 615 15.71 -36.75 6.28
N ALA A 616 14.85 -36.16 5.45
CA ALA A 616 14.53 -34.74 5.53
C ALA A 616 13.72 -34.42 6.79
N ALA A 617 12.82 -35.32 7.20
CA ALA A 617 12.09 -35.22 8.46
C ALA A 617 13.02 -35.41 9.68
N GLU A 618 13.95 -36.38 9.63
CA GLU A 618 14.94 -36.58 10.69
C GLU A 618 15.82 -35.34 10.89
N ARG A 619 16.33 -34.72 9.80
CA ARG A 619 17.15 -33.50 9.84
C ARG A 619 16.49 -32.32 10.55
N ILE A 620 15.16 -32.17 10.48
CA ILE A 620 14.43 -31.08 11.14
C ILE A 620 13.82 -31.48 12.50
N SER A 621 13.84 -32.77 12.87
CA SER A 621 13.15 -33.32 14.06
C SER A 621 13.50 -32.63 15.38
N GLY A 622 14.75 -32.23 15.57
CA GLY A 622 15.22 -31.54 16.78
C GLY A 622 14.84 -30.06 16.91
N MET A 623 14.39 -29.41 15.83
CA MET A 623 14.15 -27.95 15.78
C MET A 623 12.98 -27.51 16.68
N LYS A 624 12.94 -26.23 17.10
CA LYS A 624 11.76 -25.65 17.77
C LYS A 624 10.61 -25.49 16.77
N LYS A 625 9.36 -25.35 17.23
CA LYS A 625 8.18 -25.40 16.32
C LYS A 625 8.26 -24.35 15.18
N VAL A 626 8.68 -23.11 15.47
CA VAL A 626 8.77 -22.03 14.48
C VAL A 626 9.87 -22.30 13.45
N GLU A 627 11.07 -22.66 13.92
CA GLU A 627 12.23 -23.06 13.09
C GLU A 627 11.86 -24.26 12.18
N MET A 628 11.24 -25.29 12.76
CA MET A 628 10.76 -26.49 12.06
C MET A 628 9.70 -26.17 10.99
N ALA A 629 8.80 -25.22 11.27
CA ALA A 629 7.76 -24.81 10.33
C ALA A 629 8.33 -24.05 9.13
N ALA A 630 9.30 -23.14 9.35
CA ALA A 630 9.99 -22.42 8.28
C ALA A 630 10.88 -23.34 7.44
N ALA A 631 11.59 -24.28 8.08
CA ALA A 631 12.37 -25.29 7.38
C ALA A 631 11.48 -26.22 6.53
N ALA A 632 10.30 -26.62 7.04
CA ALA A 632 9.34 -27.42 6.29
C ALA A 632 8.75 -26.67 5.09
N GLU A 633 8.45 -25.37 5.22
CA GLU A 633 8.03 -24.53 4.10
C GLU A 633 9.11 -24.50 3.00
N GLN A 634 10.38 -24.22 3.35
CA GLN A 634 11.46 -24.22 2.36
C GLN A 634 11.70 -25.59 1.71
N LEU A 635 11.63 -26.67 2.48
CA LEU A 635 11.82 -28.05 1.98
C LEU A 635 10.69 -28.50 1.06
N LEU A 636 9.45 -28.01 1.27
CA LEU A 636 8.27 -28.40 0.49
C LEU A 636 7.87 -27.39 -0.60
N ALA A 637 8.45 -26.18 -0.61
CA ALA A 637 8.14 -25.12 -1.60
C ALA A 637 8.36 -25.55 -3.06
N ALA A 638 9.31 -26.46 -3.32
CA ALA A 638 9.60 -27.03 -4.63
C ALA A 638 8.90 -28.39 -4.88
N THR A 639 7.90 -28.75 -4.06
CA THR A 639 7.17 -30.02 -4.15
C THR A 639 5.68 -29.79 -4.35
N ASP A 640 5.01 -30.73 -5.01
CA ASP A 640 3.56 -30.75 -5.17
C ASP A 640 2.83 -31.32 -3.94
N TRP A 641 3.42 -31.17 -2.74
CA TRP A 641 2.86 -31.72 -1.51
C TRP A 641 1.67 -30.90 -1.00
N LEU A 642 0.56 -31.60 -0.80
CA LEU A 642 -0.68 -31.06 -0.25
C LEU A 642 -1.07 -31.82 1.03
N PRO A 643 -1.68 -31.17 2.04
CA PRO A 643 -2.32 -31.85 3.16
C PRO A 643 -3.43 -32.83 2.69
N PRO A 644 -3.70 -33.93 3.41
CA PRO A 644 -4.67 -34.94 2.97
C PRO A 644 -6.07 -34.45 2.62
N LEU A 645 -6.55 -33.35 3.21
CA LEU A 645 -7.87 -32.77 2.91
C LEU A 645 -7.92 -31.98 1.58
N LEU A 646 -6.77 -31.70 0.96
CA LEU A 646 -6.64 -31.03 -0.33
C LEU A 646 -6.21 -31.99 -1.45
N ARG A 647 -6.08 -33.30 -1.17
CA ARG A 647 -5.72 -34.32 -2.16
C ARG A 647 -6.97 -34.90 -2.82
N THR A 648 -7.13 -34.69 -4.12
CA THR A 648 -8.10 -35.42 -4.94
C THR A 648 -7.64 -36.87 -5.10
N ALA A 649 -8.54 -37.84 -4.91
CA ALA A 649 -8.23 -39.25 -5.05
C ALA A 649 -8.02 -39.61 -6.54
N LYS A 650 -6.90 -40.27 -6.87
CA LYS A 650 -6.66 -40.76 -8.24
C LYS A 650 -7.38 -42.10 -8.42
N THR A 651 -8.12 -42.24 -9.52
CA THR A 651 -9.09 -43.32 -9.79
C THR A 651 -8.47 -44.70 -10.13
N GLY A 652 -7.28 -45.00 -9.61
CA GLY A 652 -6.59 -46.29 -9.79
C GLY A 652 -6.92 -47.34 -8.71
N ASP A 653 -7.10 -46.93 -7.44
CA ASP A 653 -7.33 -47.86 -6.33
C ASP A 653 -8.82 -48.04 -6.00
N LYS A 654 -9.43 -49.09 -6.57
CA LYS A 654 -10.72 -49.62 -6.11
C LYS A 654 -10.64 -51.13 -5.86
N VAL A 655 -10.33 -51.47 -4.61
CA VAL A 655 -10.50 -52.84 -4.08
C VAL A 655 -11.98 -53.24 -4.23
N GLY A 656 -12.22 -54.39 -4.85
CA GLY A 656 -13.55 -54.77 -5.33
C GLY A 656 -14.54 -55.23 -4.25
N LEU A 657 -15.83 -55.07 -4.56
CA LEU A 657 -16.96 -55.76 -3.92
C LEU A 657 -17.83 -56.43 -5.01
N PRO A 658 -18.69 -57.41 -4.65
CA PRO A 658 -19.06 -58.49 -5.56
C PRO A 658 -20.17 -58.15 -6.56
N ASP A 659 -20.16 -58.92 -7.65
CA ASP A 659 -21.14 -58.93 -8.73
C ASP A 659 -22.50 -59.52 -8.26
N GLY A 660 -23.61 -59.06 -8.85
CA GLY A 660 -24.94 -59.61 -8.55
C GLY A 660 -26.11 -58.64 -8.40
N ALA A 661 -26.41 -57.81 -9.41
CA ALA A 661 -27.75 -57.24 -9.62
C ALA A 661 -28.02 -57.07 -11.12
N GLN A 662 -29.10 -57.67 -11.64
CA GLN A 662 -29.39 -57.71 -13.07
C GLN A 662 -29.99 -56.39 -13.54
N GLY A 663 -29.45 -55.84 -14.64
CA GLY A 663 -30.05 -54.70 -15.34
C GLY A 663 -31.32 -55.13 -16.07
N HIS A 664 -32.35 -54.27 -16.03
CA HIS A 664 -33.56 -54.41 -16.82
C HIS A 664 -33.64 -53.21 -17.77
N ASP A 665 -33.57 -53.47 -19.08
CA ASP A 665 -33.72 -52.44 -20.10
C ASP A 665 -35.13 -51.83 -20.08
N PHE A 666 -35.22 -50.51 -20.16
CA PHE A 666 -36.45 -49.78 -20.43
C PHE A 666 -36.16 -48.50 -21.24
N CYS A 667 -35.90 -48.66 -22.53
CA CYS A 667 -36.01 -47.57 -23.50
C CYS A 667 -36.31 -48.10 -24.92
N SER A 668 -37.58 -48.40 -25.19
CA SER A 668 -38.11 -48.50 -26.56
C SER A 668 -39.63 -48.27 -26.55
N GLN A 669 -40.17 -47.79 -27.69
CA GLN A 669 -41.59 -47.47 -27.97
C GLN A 669 -42.11 -46.09 -27.50
N ALA A 670 -41.81 -45.06 -28.31
CA ALA A 670 -42.69 -43.92 -28.57
C ALA A 670 -42.25 -43.26 -29.90
N ALA A 671 -42.74 -43.77 -31.04
CA ALA A 671 -42.43 -43.25 -32.37
C ALA A 671 -43.51 -43.67 -33.39
N GLU A 672 -44.64 -42.96 -33.37
CA GLU A 672 -45.68 -42.90 -34.41
C GLU A 672 -46.40 -41.55 -34.34
#